data_AF-A0A8D0H848-F1
#
_entry.id   AF-A0A8D0H848-F1
#
_cell.length_a   1.000
_cell.length_b   1.000
_cell.length_c   1.000
_cell.angle_alpha   90.00
_cell.angle_beta   90.00
_cell.angle_gamma   90.00
#
_symmetry.space_group_name_H-M   'P 1'
#
loop_
_entity.id
_entity.type
_entity.pdbx_description
1 polymer ?
#
loop_
_entity_poly.entity_id
_entity_poly.type
_entity_poly.pdbx_seq_one_letter_code
_entity_poly.pdbx_strand_id
1 'polypeptide(L)'
;MDHQGYVRSASAQVSKDGTGKPTVPQKNAYARLVQKHHSGRFRSYLNHIAHKMHLEENSPSDSDSDADSSLKRGPMREPLAKNGLNIHSYSPIKTTLPEQPVLAGFEKVSEVKAQSFLNRRHCKRDPSAGQEGDLELEEDYYTKPCGPADDLLKVLGGQRKQNRQGVYLQRSSGSDEKDEEEMWKNRDKKKPKCPGNLDRADGRVIIEQFSVDLPTASTRKTGHLPSGQSPGGENRGFLRTKNNSECARTPQNLDRKRQLSESQAETMNTSDCRINPRQLGTPRGGSHAAVSTSGDRKNRNKPARGRKKSIFDAYMLREEVVTGLKRKELVQGPLRINPKKYHEAFIPSPDGTRDIFIDGVTARNRALNGDIVVVKLLPKDPQKVIKPDGNDKETEATHESDVPEELLRTCLLHEPAKGDVESPDVVVEAQLDDNDAESGQESSQAVLAKGVQKLSVVPSEKGRDLESGGAPGTKQEDSLKGTDPGKFLQRTAKVVFIVEKKHSRTATGFIKLLADKTSELFKKCAMFSPVDHRVPRAYVSLADCPSDFVTRPEDYSNTLFICRIVDWRDDSNFALGQLAKSLGQAGEIEPETEGILTEYGVDFSDFSPEVLECLPQSLPWAIPPAEFTKRRDLRKECIFTIDPSTAKDLDDALSCKQLPDGNFEVGVHIADVSYFVLEGTALDQVASERATSVYLVQKVVPMLPRLLCEELCSLNPMKDRLTFSVMWKLTPDGKILDEWFGRTIICSCVKLSYDHAQTMIENPAKVFCPEELPPVSPQHSLAEIQQAILNLHQIAKSLRKQRFIDGALRLDQLKLAFTLDKESGMPQGCYIYQYRDSNKLVEEFMLLANMAVAHQIYRSFPEKAMLRRHPPPQTKLLNDLMEFCDQMGLDVDFSSAGSLHKSLSDLFGADKYAEARKEVLTNMFSRPMQMALYFCTGVLRDESLFHHYALNVPLYTHFTSPIRRFPDVLVHRLLAASLGSGPPTRMRKDVIQKQADHCNDQKMASKRVQELSAELFFAIFVRECGPLESEAMVMRVLNEAFDVLVLRFGVQKRIYCNSLPLAGFHFQKVGKNPELTLLWEAESPEQEAEQQVVTIFTLVEVVLRSDSALLKYNAVLTRPSTLK
;
A
#
# COMPACT_ATOMS: atom_id res chain seq x y z
N MET A 1 -19.40 9.19 -29.96
CA MET A 1 -19.87 8.46 -31.16
C MET A 1 -20.92 7.49 -30.70
N ASP A 2 -21.97 7.29 -31.49
CA ASP A 2 -23.04 6.36 -31.15
C ASP A 2 -22.75 4.99 -31.80
N HIS A 3 -23.42 3.92 -31.37
CA HIS A 3 -23.12 2.51 -31.72
C HIS A 3 -23.24 2.10 -33.21
N GLN A 4 -23.33 3.06 -34.14
CA GLN A 4 -23.22 2.85 -35.59
C GLN A 4 -22.19 3.78 -36.26
N GLY A 5 -21.25 4.37 -35.50
CA GLY A 5 -20.03 4.98 -36.03
C GLY A 5 -20.19 6.38 -36.67
N TYR A 6 -21.37 6.99 -36.65
CA TYR A 6 -21.60 8.31 -37.22
C TYR A 6 -21.43 9.44 -36.19
N VAL A 7 -20.76 10.52 -36.60
CA VAL A 7 -20.70 11.81 -35.90
C VAL A 7 -21.56 12.82 -36.64
N ARG A 8 -22.51 13.44 -35.96
CA ARG A 8 -23.24 14.61 -36.48
C ARG A 8 -22.42 15.88 -36.26
N SER A 9 -21.77 16.38 -37.31
CA SER A 9 -21.21 17.74 -37.31
C SER A 9 -22.34 18.77 -37.49
N ALA A 10 -22.41 19.75 -36.58
CA ALA A 10 -23.27 20.91 -36.74
C ALA A 10 -22.65 21.90 -37.74
N SER A 11 -23.49 22.61 -38.49
CA SER A 11 -23.07 23.39 -39.67
C SER A 11 -22.79 24.87 -39.38
N ALA A 12 -21.69 25.38 -39.92
CA ALA A 12 -21.52 26.78 -40.30
C ALA A 12 -21.03 26.85 -41.76
N GLN A 13 -21.36 27.90 -42.50
CA GLN A 13 -21.22 27.98 -43.97
C GLN A 13 -20.22 29.04 -44.45
N VAL A 14 -19.91 29.00 -45.75
CA VAL A 14 -19.27 30.05 -46.60
C VAL A 14 -17.73 30.04 -46.54
N SER A 15 -16.96 30.14 -47.65
CA SER A 15 -17.27 30.35 -49.09
C SER A 15 -16.56 29.33 -50.02
N LYS A 16 -16.87 29.35 -51.32
CA LYS A 16 -16.14 28.64 -52.39
C LYS A 16 -15.01 29.50 -52.95
N ASP A 17 -13.93 28.87 -53.42
CA ASP A 17 -13.54 28.84 -54.84
C ASP A 17 -12.27 28.00 -55.10
N GLY A 18 -11.99 27.66 -56.36
CA GLY A 18 -10.76 26.98 -56.81
C GLY A 18 -10.96 25.55 -57.33
N THR A 19 -10.34 25.23 -58.48
CA THR A 19 -10.50 23.94 -59.19
C THR A 19 -9.16 23.24 -59.45
N GLY A 20 -9.13 21.90 -59.34
CA GLY A 20 -7.96 21.06 -59.62
C GLY A 20 -8.33 19.56 -59.65
N LYS A 21 -7.55 18.74 -60.37
CA LYS A 21 -7.81 17.29 -60.60
C LYS A 21 -6.66 16.40 -60.11
N PRO A 22 -6.88 15.07 -59.91
CA PRO A 22 -6.07 14.25 -59.00
C PRO A 22 -4.79 13.65 -59.61
N THR A 23 -3.94 13.12 -58.74
CA THR A 23 -2.62 12.53 -59.03
C THR A 23 -2.60 11.00 -58.96
N VAL A 24 -1.58 10.39 -59.61
CA VAL A 24 -1.31 8.94 -59.67
C VAL A 24 -0.16 8.60 -58.70
N PRO A 25 -0.18 7.45 -57.99
CA PRO A 25 0.81 7.16 -56.94
C PRO A 25 2.20 6.72 -57.46
N GLN A 26 3.25 7.02 -56.69
CA GLN A 26 4.63 6.59 -56.96
C GLN A 26 5.13 5.53 -55.96
N LYS A 27 5.75 4.46 -56.48
CA LYS A 27 6.55 3.50 -55.69
C LYS A 27 8.00 3.99 -55.57
N ASN A 28 8.53 4.05 -54.34
CA ASN A 28 9.85 3.50 -53.97
C ASN A 28 10.22 3.89 -52.52
N ALA A 29 10.38 2.87 -51.66
CA ALA A 29 10.81 3.02 -50.27
C ALA A 29 12.31 2.70 -50.07
N TYR A 30 12.82 1.66 -50.75
CA TYR A 30 14.18 1.14 -50.57
C TYR A 30 15.28 2.22 -50.70
N ALA A 31 15.20 3.06 -51.75
CA ALA A 31 16.15 4.13 -52.00
C ALA A 31 16.26 5.14 -50.83
N ARG A 32 15.15 5.42 -50.13
CA ARG A 32 15.11 6.35 -48.98
C ARG A 32 15.79 5.73 -47.75
N LEU A 33 15.60 4.42 -47.54
CA LEU A 33 16.21 3.67 -46.44
C LEU A 33 17.73 3.62 -46.57
N VAL A 34 18.23 3.32 -47.79
CA VAL A 34 19.66 3.27 -48.09
C VAL A 34 20.32 4.66 -47.97
N GLN A 35 19.61 5.75 -48.26
CA GLN A 35 20.12 7.11 -48.06
C GLN A 35 20.23 7.49 -46.57
N LYS A 36 19.24 7.21 -45.72
CA LYS A 36 19.26 7.61 -44.29
C LYS A 36 20.43 6.98 -43.51
N HIS A 37 20.73 5.69 -43.69
CA HIS A 37 21.67 4.98 -42.83
C HIS A 37 23.10 4.93 -43.38
N HIS A 38 24.03 5.57 -42.67
CA HIS A 38 25.44 5.69 -43.07
C HIS A 38 26.32 4.49 -42.64
N SER A 39 25.79 3.58 -41.81
CA SER A 39 26.51 2.37 -41.39
C SER A 39 26.69 1.37 -42.54
N GLY A 40 27.95 1.06 -42.87
CA GLY A 40 28.29 0.09 -43.93
C GLY A 40 27.75 -1.31 -43.68
N ARG A 41 27.73 -1.78 -42.41
CA ARG A 41 27.11 -3.07 -42.05
C ARG A 41 25.62 -3.08 -42.32
N PHE A 42 24.91 -1.98 -42.02
CA PHE A 42 23.46 -1.89 -42.25
C PHE A 42 23.11 -1.80 -43.74
N ARG A 43 23.89 -1.05 -44.55
CA ARG A 43 23.74 -1.05 -46.02
C ARG A 43 24.00 -2.44 -46.63
N SER A 44 24.98 -3.18 -46.11
CA SER A 44 25.23 -4.57 -46.53
C SER A 44 24.08 -5.52 -46.18
N TYR A 45 23.44 -5.33 -45.01
CA TYR A 45 22.27 -6.10 -44.58
C TYR A 45 21.03 -5.82 -45.45
N LEU A 46 20.74 -4.55 -45.74
CA LEU A 46 19.65 -4.16 -46.66
C LEU A 46 19.85 -4.71 -48.07
N ASN A 47 21.08 -4.63 -48.60
CA ASN A 47 21.42 -5.22 -49.91
C ASN A 47 21.26 -6.75 -49.91
N HIS A 48 21.61 -7.43 -48.82
CA HIS A 48 21.40 -8.88 -48.69
C HIS A 48 19.91 -9.26 -48.68
N ILE A 49 19.07 -8.50 -47.95
CA ILE A 49 17.60 -8.69 -47.97
C ILE A 49 17.02 -8.44 -49.37
N ALA A 50 17.39 -7.32 -50.01
CA ALA A 50 16.90 -7.01 -51.35
C ALA A 50 17.29 -8.08 -52.39
N HIS A 51 18.53 -8.60 -52.30
CA HIS A 51 18.98 -9.69 -53.16
C HIS A 51 18.28 -11.03 -52.85
N LYS A 52 17.86 -11.27 -51.59
CA LYS A 52 17.08 -12.45 -51.24
C LYS A 52 15.64 -12.36 -51.77
N MET A 53 14.97 -11.21 -51.61
CA MET A 53 13.61 -11.02 -52.10
C MET A 53 13.52 -11.11 -53.63
N HIS A 54 14.48 -10.54 -54.37
CA HIS A 54 14.51 -10.65 -55.83
C HIS A 54 14.87 -12.06 -56.37
N LEU A 55 15.35 -12.98 -55.52
CA LEU A 55 15.48 -14.40 -55.83
C LEU A 55 14.18 -15.18 -55.57
N GLU A 56 13.33 -14.72 -54.65
CA GLU A 56 12.05 -15.37 -54.32
C GLU A 56 10.89 -14.94 -55.26
N GLU A 57 11.02 -13.82 -55.98
CA GLU A 57 10.01 -13.33 -56.94
C GLU A 57 10.16 -13.86 -58.40
N ASN A 58 11.15 -14.71 -58.72
CA ASN A 58 11.45 -15.12 -60.10
C ASN A 58 11.64 -16.64 -60.31
N SER A 59 10.56 -17.43 -60.29
CA SER A 59 10.39 -18.62 -61.17
C SER A 59 8.94 -19.14 -61.17
N PRO A 60 8.46 -19.74 -62.28
CA PRO A 60 7.06 -20.15 -62.45
C PRO A 60 6.81 -21.64 -62.15
N SER A 61 5.53 -22.01 -62.12
CA SER A 61 5.07 -23.41 -62.08
C SER A 61 4.99 -24.01 -63.49
N ASP A 62 5.59 -25.20 -63.70
CA ASP A 62 5.01 -26.29 -64.51
C ASP A 62 5.80 -27.61 -64.30
N SER A 63 5.54 -28.64 -65.11
CA SER A 63 5.74 -30.06 -64.78
C SER A 63 7.06 -30.75 -65.22
N ASP A 64 7.21 -31.98 -64.72
CA ASP A 64 7.88 -33.16 -65.30
C ASP A 64 9.38 -33.50 -65.08
N SER A 65 9.57 -34.81 -64.89
CA SER A 65 10.69 -35.71 -65.24
C SER A 65 12.14 -35.49 -64.73
N ASP A 66 12.56 -36.47 -63.91
CA ASP A 66 13.73 -37.37 -64.05
C ASP A 66 15.21 -36.90 -64.09
N ALA A 67 16.06 -37.82 -63.58
CA ALA A 67 17.51 -38.01 -63.79
C ALA A 67 18.45 -36.81 -63.53
N ASP A 68 19.22 -36.75 -62.44
CA ASP A 68 20.29 -37.65 -61.96
C ASP A 68 21.60 -37.65 -62.79
N SER A 69 22.70 -37.57 -62.02
CA SER A 69 24.07 -37.99 -62.33
C SER A 69 24.98 -36.96 -63.07
N SER A 70 26.31 -36.99 -62.89
CA SER A 70 27.16 -37.87 -62.08
C SER A 70 28.57 -37.29 -61.79
N LEU A 71 29.30 -38.00 -60.91
CA LEU A 71 30.78 -38.18 -60.77
C LEU A 71 31.32 -37.73 -59.38
N LYS A 72 31.61 -38.60 -58.38
CA LYS A 72 32.33 -39.90 -58.24
C LYS A 72 33.84 -39.81 -57.94
N ARG A 73 34.20 -40.14 -56.68
CA ARG A 73 35.35 -40.90 -56.11
C ARG A 73 35.30 -40.73 -54.58
N GLY A 74 35.74 -41.62 -53.68
CA GLY A 74 36.31 -42.99 -53.74
C GLY A 74 36.17 -43.69 -52.36
N PRO A 75 36.57 -44.97 -52.17
CA PRO A 75 35.87 -45.87 -51.22
C PRO A 75 36.72 -46.59 -50.12
N MET A 76 36.07 -47.10 -49.05
CA MET A 76 35.71 -48.54 -48.84
C MET A 76 35.77 -49.08 -47.37
N ARG A 77 34.91 -50.10 -47.09
CA ARG A 77 34.93 -51.17 -46.04
C ARG A 77 34.20 -50.96 -44.69
N GLU A 78 32.93 -51.39 -44.68
CA GLU A 78 32.34 -52.58 -43.99
C GLU A 78 33.06 -53.28 -42.81
N PRO A 79 32.35 -54.10 -41.98
CA PRO A 79 30.93 -54.57 -42.06
C PRO A 79 30.08 -54.13 -40.84
N LEU A 80 28.94 -54.67 -40.34
CA LEU A 80 27.93 -55.77 -40.52
C LEU A 80 26.56 -55.20 -39.98
N ALA A 81 25.39 -55.87 -39.78
CA ALA A 81 24.53 -56.89 -40.43
C ALA A 81 23.36 -57.24 -39.44
N LYS A 82 22.16 -57.80 -39.76
CA LYS A 82 21.38 -58.06 -41.00
C LYS A 82 19.92 -58.51 -40.62
N ASN A 83 18.93 -58.23 -41.49
CA ASN A 83 17.58 -58.86 -41.62
C ASN A 83 16.54 -58.59 -40.49
N GLY A 84 15.21 -58.44 -40.71
CA GLY A 84 14.26 -58.46 -41.86
C GLY A 84 12.81 -58.51 -41.28
N LEU A 85 11.63 -58.35 -41.92
CA LEU A 85 11.05 -58.13 -43.27
C LEU A 85 9.68 -57.36 -43.06
N ASN A 86 8.94 -56.68 -43.96
CA ASN A 86 8.74 -56.63 -45.43
C ASN A 86 7.70 -57.62 -46.06
N ILE A 87 6.49 -57.15 -46.45
CA ILE A 87 5.64 -57.64 -47.59
C ILE A 87 4.33 -56.79 -47.82
N HIS A 88 4.04 -56.55 -49.11
CA HIS A 88 2.84 -56.12 -49.89
C HIS A 88 1.56 -55.40 -49.37
N SER A 89 1.14 -54.48 -50.26
CA SER A 89 -0.15 -53.80 -50.53
C SER A 89 -1.35 -54.68 -50.97
N TYR A 90 -2.60 -54.16 -50.90
CA TYR A 90 -3.57 -54.11 -52.04
C TYR A 90 -4.92 -53.38 -51.76
N SER A 91 -5.50 -52.78 -52.82
CA SER A 91 -6.95 -52.57 -53.16
C SER A 91 -7.94 -51.76 -52.30
N PRO A 92 -8.62 -50.76 -52.91
CA PRO A 92 -10.01 -50.34 -52.60
C PRO A 92 -11.05 -50.89 -53.60
N ILE A 93 -12.34 -50.97 -53.24
CA ILE A 93 -13.46 -51.40 -54.12
C ILE A 93 -14.68 -50.45 -54.02
N LYS A 94 -15.49 -50.39 -55.11
CA LYS A 94 -16.59 -49.43 -55.37
C LYS A 94 -18.01 -50.04 -55.24
N THR A 95 -19.00 -49.18 -55.52
CA THR A 95 -20.42 -49.41 -55.95
C THR A 95 -21.47 -49.32 -54.83
N THR A 96 -22.69 -48.82 -55.06
CA THR A 96 -23.49 -48.67 -56.31
C THR A 96 -24.15 -47.29 -56.57
N LEU A 97 -24.49 -47.04 -57.84
CA LEU A 97 -25.45 -46.04 -58.40
C LEU A 97 -26.74 -46.81 -58.86
N PRO A 98 -27.83 -46.23 -59.43
CA PRO A 98 -28.07 -44.89 -60.03
C PRO A 98 -29.31 -44.16 -59.39
N GLU A 99 -30.01 -43.12 -59.88
CA GLU A 99 -30.31 -42.55 -61.24
C GLU A 99 -30.44 -40.99 -61.27
N GLN A 100 -30.74 -40.43 -62.45
CA GLN A 100 -30.94 -39.01 -62.85
C GLN A 100 -32.12 -38.93 -63.87
N PRO A 101 -32.65 -37.78 -64.38
CA PRO A 101 -32.09 -36.41 -64.57
C PRO A 101 -33.01 -35.27 -63.98
N VAL A 102 -33.27 -34.02 -64.46
CA VAL A 102 -33.06 -33.24 -65.72
C VAL A 102 -33.00 -31.69 -65.53
N LEU A 103 -32.30 -31.04 -66.48
CA LEU A 103 -32.44 -29.71 -67.15
C LEU A 103 -33.27 -28.50 -66.62
N ALA A 104 -32.61 -27.33 -66.74
CA ALA A 104 -33.09 -25.97 -67.16
C ALA A 104 -34.08 -25.16 -66.26
N GLY A 105 -34.13 -23.81 -66.32
CA GLY A 105 -33.26 -22.81 -67.00
C GLY A 105 -33.82 -21.35 -67.00
N PHE A 106 -32.93 -20.36 -67.15
CA PHE A 106 -33.07 -18.94 -67.60
C PHE A 106 -34.20 -17.98 -67.10
N GLU A 107 -33.75 -16.78 -66.65
CA GLU A 107 -34.27 -15.38 -66.86
C GLU A 107 -35.78 -15.02 -66.79
N LYS A 108 -36.31 -13.84 -66.39
CA LYS A 108 -35.93 -12.52 -65.83
C LYS A 108 -37.10 -11.55 -66.21
N VAL A 109 -37.36 -10.47 -65.44
CA VAL A 109 -38.07 -9.20 -65.83
C VAL A 109 -39.64 -9.08 -65.79
N SER A 110 -40.11 -8.14 -64.94
CA SER A 110 -41.36 -7.29 -65.01
C SER A 110 -42.77 -7.91 -64.82
N GLU A 111 -43.86 -7.17 -64.51
CA GLU A 111 -44.14 -5.94 -63.70
C GLU A 111 -45.68 -5.61 -63.75
N VAL A 112 -46.18 -4.71 -62.88
CA VAL A 112 -47.41 -3.86 -63.02
C VAL A 112 -48.84 -4.40 -62.64
N LYS A 113 -49.46 -3.73 -61.63
CA LYS A 113 -50.93 -3.54 -61.33
C LYS A 113 -51.80 -4.74 -60.86
N ALA A 114 -52.90 -4.57 -60.10
CA ALA A 114 -53.45 -3.41 -59.37
C ALA A 114 -54.56 -3.78 -58.32
N GLN A 115 -54.72 -2.91 -57.30
CA GLN A 115 -55.97 -2.50 -56.60
C GLN A 115 -56.85 -3.53 -55.83
N SER A 116 -57.72 -3.16 -54.87
CA SER A 116 -57.60 -2.24 -53.68
C SER A 116 -58.93 -2.16 -52.89
N PHE A 117 -58.87 -2.06 -51.55
CA PHE A 117 -59.96 -1.58 -50.63
C PHE A 117 -61.27 -2.41 -50.57
N LEU A 118 -62.15 -2.41 -49.54
CA LEU A 118 -62.32 -1.78 -48.19
C LEU A 118 -62.81 -2.91 -47.22
N ASN A 119 -63.05 -2.79 -45.89
CA ASN A 119 -63.51 -1.65 -45.07
C ASN A 119 -63.15 -1.77 -43.55
N ARG A 120 -63.43 -0.72 -42.75
CA ARG A 120 -63.38 -0.66 -41.26
C ARG A 120 -64.83 -0.79 -40.67
N ARG A 121 -65.15 -0.78 -39.35
CA ARG A 121 -64.48 -0.28 -38.10
C ARG A 121 -65.11 -0.85 -36.79
N HIS A 122 -64.43 -0.61 -35.66
CA HIS A 122 -64.67 -0.97 -34.23
C HIS A 122 -66.10 -1.01 -33.64
N CYS A 123 -66.28 -1.78 -32.54
CA CYS A 123 -66.76 -1.23 -31.24
C CYS A 123 -66.45 -2.12 -30.00
N LYS A 124 -67.02 -1.81 -28.81
CA LYS A 124 -66.64 -2.28 -27.44
C LYS A 124 -67.60 -3.33 -26.80
N ARG A 125 -67.09 -3.94 -25.71
CA ARG A 125 -67.76 -4.41 -24.45
C ARG A 125 -68.46 -5.79 -24.41
N ASP A 126 -68.31 -6.40 -23.23
CA ASP A 126 -68.90 -7.65 -22.70
C ASP A 126 -70.38 -7.47 -22.28
N PRO A 127 -71.13 -8.56 -21.97
CA PRO A 127 -71.36 -8.89 -20.54
C PRO A 127 -71.65 -10.38 -20.17
N SER A 128 -71.58 -10.68 -18.85
CA SER A 128 -72.34 -11.64 -17.96
C SER A 128 -73.20 -12.81 -18.53
N ALA A 129 -73.51 -13.93 -17.84
CA ALA A 129 -73.93 -14.10 -16.42
C ALA A 129 -74.09 -15.60 -15.97
N GLY A 130 -74.42 -15.84 -14.68
CA GLY A 130 -74.94 -17.10 -14.08
C GLY A 130 -74.30 -17.43 -12.71
N GLN A 131 -74.90 -17.15 -11.53
CA GLN A 131 -75.95 -17.90 -10.75
C GLN A 131 -75.47 -19.30 -10.27
N GLU A 132 -75.53 -19.70 -8.98
CA GLU A 132 -76.13 -19.19 -7.70
C GLU A 132 -75.25 -19.67 -6.50
N GLY A 133 -75.46 -19.44 -5.20
CA GLY A 133 -76.52 -18.82 -4.34
C GLY A 133 -76.22 -19.22 -2.85
N ASP A 134 -76.93 -18.87 -1.77
CA ASP A 134 -78.04 -17.93 -1.51
C ASP A 134 -78.19 -17.72 0.04
N LEU A 135 -78.97 -16.71 0.51
CA LEU A 135 -79.31 -16.37 1.93
C LEU A 135 -78.13 -15.88 2.81
N GLU A 136 -78.19 -14.89 3.73
CA GLU A 136 -79.20 -13.98 4.31
C GLU A 136 -78.41 -12.83 5.03
N LEU A 137 -78.87 -11.58 5.30
CA LEU A 137 -80.11 -10.85 4.98
C LEU A 137 -79.86 -9.29 4.90
N GLU A 138 -80.34 -8.46 5.85
CA GLU A 138 -80.42 -6.97 5.82
C GLU A 138 -79.78 -6.30 7.07
N GLU A 139 -79.49 -4.98 7.14
CA GLU A 139 -80.04 -3.78 6.45
C GLU A 139 -78.92 -2.77 6.01
N ASP A 140 -79.29 -1.67 5.33
CA ASP A 140 -78.41 -0.59 4.79
C ASP A 140 -79.00 0.83 5.06
N TYR A 141 -78.27 1.87 4.61
CA TYR A 141 -78.69 3.24 4.25
C TYR A 141 -78.26 4.42 5.16
N TYR A 142 -77.99 5.63 4.64
CA TYR A 142 -78.17 6.14 3.25
C TYR A 142 -76.94 6.91 2.70
N THR A 143 -76.80 6.91 1.38
CA THR A 143 -75.72 7.51 0.56
C THR A 143 -75.82 9.02 0.28
N LYS A 144 -74.68 9.64 -0.11
CA LYS A 144 -74.57 10.42 -1.38
C LYS A 144 -73.12 10.78 -1.80
N PRO A 145 -72.73 10.56 -3.08
CA PRO A 145 -71.42 10.97 -3.64
C PRO A 145 -71.52 12.09 -4.70
N CYS A 146 -70.39 12.71 -5.06
CA CYS A 146 -70.20 13.35 -6.37
C CYS A 146 -68.70 13.46 -6.73
N GLY A 147 -68.38 13.66 -8.02
CA GLY A 147 -67.01 13.63 -8.57
C GLY A 147 -66.55 14.95 -9.24
N PRO A 148 -65.69 14.91 -10.29
CA PRO A 148 -64.33 15.47 -10.15
C PRO A 148 -63.82 16.33 -11.34
N ALA A 149 -62.50 16.59 -11.35
CA ALA A 149 -61.62 17.01 -12.47
C ALA A 149 -61.30 18.51 -12.67
N ASP A 150 -60.23 18.72 -13.45
CA ASP A 150 -59.44 19.95 -13.72
C ASP A 150 -60.15 20.92 -14.73
N ASP A 151 -59.63 22.07 -15.20
CA ASP A 151 -58.25 22.56 -15.43
C ASP A 151 -58.25 24.12 -15.69
N LEU A 152 -57.06 24.70 -15.97
CA LEU A 152 -56.76 25.96 -16.69
C LEU A 152 -57.04 27.33 -16.02
N LEU A 153 -55.96 28.13 -15.83
CA LEU A 153 -55.66 29.32 -16.68
C LEU A 153 -54.27 29.95 -16.39
N LYS A 154 -53.95 31.11 -17.02
CA LYS A 154 -52.59 31.51 -17.42
C LYS A 154 -52.17 32.97 -17.11
N VAL A 155 -50.84 33.15 -16.91
CA VAL A 155 -49.98 34.27 -17.38
C VAL A 155 -49.82 35.57 -16.52
N LEU A 156 -48.62 35.67 -15.91
CA LEU A 156 -47.65 36.79 -15.79
C LEU A 156 -48.02 38.21 -15.29
N GLY A 157 -47.21 38.70 -14.33
CA GLY A 157 -46.88 40.12 -14.15
C GLY A 157 -46.11 40.45 -12.85
N GLY A 158 -45.23 41.46 -12.85
CA GLY A 158 -44.86 42.19 -11.61
C GLY A 158 -43.40 42.09 -11.09
N GLN A 159 -42.63 43.16 -11.27
CA GLN A 159 -41.19 43.34 -10.99
C GLN A 159 -40.70 43.38 -9.50
N ARG A 160 -39.41 43.01 -9.33
CA ARG A 160 -38.29 43.68 -8.58
C ARG A 160 -38.40 44.09 -7.09
N LYS A 161 -37.32 43.73 -6.35
CA LYS A 161 -36.45 44.53 -5.41
C LYS A 161 -37.12 45.40 -4.31
N GLN A 162 -36.56 45.61 -3.11
CA GLN A 162 -35.14 45.76 -2.71
C GLN A 162 -35.00 45.73 -1.16
N ASN A 163 -33.76 45.67 -0.63
CA ASN A 163 -33.35 46.08 0.73
C ASN A 163 -33.87 45.26 1.95
N ARG A 164 -33.27 45.32 3.15
CA ARG A 164 -31.85 45.43 3.59
C ARG A 164 -31.80 45.19 5.12
N GLN A 165 -30.70 44.61 5.66
CA GLN A 165 -30.17 44.74 7.05
C GLN A 165 -31.11 44.67 8.28
N GLY A 166 -30.71 43.88 9.31
CA GLY A 166 -30.71 44.43 10.68
C GLY A 166 -31.08 43.55 11.89
N VAL A 167 -30.10 42.81 12.43
CA VAL A 167 -29.55 43.01 13.79
C VAL A 167 -30.52 43.17 15.01
N TYR A 168 -30.43 42.18 15.92
CA TYR A 168 -30.56 42.26 17.41
C TYR A 168 -31.92 42.12 18.16
N LEU A 169 -31.95 41.07 18.99
CA LEU A 169 -32.20 41.01 20.45
C LEU A 169 -33.61 41.19 21.08
N GLN A 170 -33.95 40.15 21.87
CA GLN A 170 -34.60 40.17 23.20
C GLN A 170 -36.05 40.68 23.42
N ARG A 171 -36.83 39.79 24.05
CA ARG A 171 -37.87 40.05 25.09
C ARG A 171 -39.17 40.75 24.63
N SER A 172 -40.33 40.47 25.25
CA SER A 172 -40.75 39.41 26.19
C SER A 172 -42.28 39.41 26.36
N SER A 173 -42.84 38.32 26.90
CA SER A 173 -44.17 38.19 27.53
C SER A 173 -45.42 38.49 26.67
N GLY A 174 -46.48 37.68 26.73
CA GLY A 174 -46.68 36.42 27.47
C GLY A 174 -48.15 35.98 27.44
N SER A 175 -48.50 35.02 28.32
CA SER A 175 -49.86 34.59 28.74
C SER A 175 -50.83 34.03 27.67
N ASP A 176 -51.55 32.91 27.84
CA ASP A 176 -51.59 31.82 28.85
C ASP A 176 -52.02 30.51 28.07
N GLU A 177 -52.24 29.29 28.59
CA GLU A 177 -52.63 28.78 29.92
C GLU A 177 -52.48 27.22 30.01
N LYS A 178 -52.16 26.65 31.19
CA LYS A 178 -52.25 25.21 31.63
C LYS A 178 -51.38 24.17 30.88
N ASP A 179 -50.50 23.35 31.46
CA ASP A 179 -50.19 22.80 32.81
C ASP A 179 -50.93 21.51 33.26
N GLU A 180 -50.15 20.44 33.50
CA GLU A 180 -50.09 19.71 34.79
C GLU A 180 -48.90 18.69 34.82
N GLU A 181 -47.80 19.00 35.53
CA GLU A 181 -46.77 18.03 35.98
C GLU A 181 -45.97 18.57 37.20
N GLU A 182 -46.14 17.95 38.38
CA GLU A 182 -45.21 17.95 39.54
C GLU A 182 -45.71 16.85 40.53
N MET A 183 -45.02 16.33 41.56
CA MET A 183 -43.88 16.74 42.40
C MET A 183 -43.23 15.42 42.95
N TRP A 184 -42.10 15.29 43.66
CA TRP A 184 -41.46 16.15 44.67
C TRP A 184 -40.04 15.65 45.06
N LYS A 185 -39.26 16.50 45.74
CA LYS A 185 -38.20 16.16 46.73
C LYS A 185 -38.45 17.10 47.95
N ASN A 186 -38.05 16.87 49.21
CA ASN A 186 -36.95 16.10 49.82
C ASN A 186 -37.13 16.10 51.37
N ARG A 187 -36.68 15.10 52.18
CA ARG A 187 -36.34 15.35 53.61
C ARG A 187 -35.55 14.25 54.39
N ASP A 188 -34.36 14.67 54.86
CA ASP A 188 -33.68 14.37 56.15
C ASP A 188 -33.22 12.95 56.59
N LYS A 189 -32.57 12.89 57.78
CA LYS A 189 -31.45 11.97 58.13
C LYS A 189 -31.74 11.03 59.33
N LYS A 190 -31.19 9.78 59.31
CA LYS A 190 -30.31 9.18 60.35
C LYS A 190 -29.91 7.70 60.08
N LYS A 191 -28.78 7.26 60.66
CA LYS A 191 -28.27 5.86 60.76
C LYS A 191 -28.87 5.17 62.01
N PRO A 192 -29.02 3.81 62.13
CA PRO A 192 -27.85 2.91 62.29
C PRO A 192 -27.97 1.39 61.91
N LYS A 193 -26.80 0.72 61.89
CA LYS A 193 -26.45 -0.70 62.25
C LYS A 193 -27.28 -1.93 61.78
N CYS A 194 -26.55 -2.99 61.40
CA CYS A 194 -27.00 -4.40 61.34
C CYS A 194 -27.24 -4.99 62.76
N PRO A 195 -28.16 -5.97 62.90
CA PRO A 195 -27.82 -7.41 62.96
C PRO A 195 -28.41 -8.17 61.73
N GLY A 196 -28.71 -9.50 61.68
CA GLY A 196 -28.72 -10.58 62.69
C GLY A 196 -28.96 -11.98 62.11
N ASN A 197 -29.41 -12.94 62.94
CA ASN A 197 -29.68 -14.37 62.65
C ASN A 197 -31.05 -14.81 63.21
N LEU A 198 -31.43 -16.09 62.97
CA LEU A 198 -32.60 -16.85 63.49
C LEU A 198 -33.95 -16.44 62.85
N ASP A 199 -34.97 -17.26 62.63
CA ASP A 199 -35.34 -18.71 62.61
C ASP A 199 -36.87 -18.65 62.24
N ARG A 200 -37.66 -19.68 61.89
CA ARG A 200 -37.61 -21.15 62.02
C ARG A 200 -38.73 -21.81 61.18
N ALA A 201 -38.55 -23.10 60.84
CA ALA A 201 -39.57 -24.17 60.71
C ALA A 201 -40.78 -23.99 59.74
N ASP A 202 -41.38 -25.03 59.15
CA ASP A 202 -41.18 -26.49 59.16
C ASP A 202 -41.69 -27.06 57.81
N GLY A 203 -41.28 -28.22 57.28
CA GLY A 203 -40.24 -29.16 57.73
C GLY A 203 -40.39 -30.59 57.15
N ARG A 204 -39.38 -31.46 57.40
CA ARG A 204 -39.32 -32.94 57.17
C ARG A 204 -39.37 -33.37 55.68
N VAL A 205 -38.79 -34.50 55.21
CA VAL A 205 -38.31 -35.80 55.74
C VAL A 205 -36.97 -36.12 55.00
N ILE A 206 -35.83 -36.41 55.67
CA ILE A 206 -35.26 -37.77 55.93
C ILE A 206 -35.04 -38.57 54.61
N ILE A 207 -33.88 -39.17 54.26
CA ILE A 207 -32.62 -39.57 54.93
C ILE A 207 -31.58 -39.85 53.79
N GLU A 208 -30.24 -39.88 53.86
CA GLU A 208 -29.12 -39.45 54.76
C GLU A 208 -27.79 -39.62 53.92
N GLN A 209 -26.54 -39.26 54.29
CA GLN A 209 -25.97 -38.63 55.50
C GLN A 209 -24.75 -37.72 55.22
N PHE A 210 -23.60 -38.28 54.74
CA PHE A 210 -22.24 -37.76 55.03
C PHE A 210 -21.20 -38.14 53.93
N SER A 211 -19.96 -37.60 53.88
CA SER A 211 -19.26 -36.68 54.81
C SER A 211 -18.36 -35.65 54.06
N VAL A 212 -17.22 -35.23 54.64
CA VAL A 212 -16.46 -33.99 54.34
C VAL A 212 -14.92 -34.16 54.45
N ASP A 213 -14.19 -33.16 53.92
CA ASP A 213 -13.07 -32.41 54.56
C ASP A 213 -11.59 -32.44 54.06
N LEU A 214 -10.99 -31.24 54.17
CA LEU A 214 -9.55 -30.87 54.06
C LEU A 214 -8.90 -30.94 55.49
N PRO A 215 -7.61 -30.60 55.80
CA PRO A 215 -6.59 -29.83 55.04
C PRO A 215 -5.10 -30.28 55.22
N THR A 216 -4.15 -29.37 54.92
CA THR A 216 -2.79 -29.19 55.53
C THR A 216 -1.62 -30.18 55.29
N ALA A 217 -0.63 -29.69 54.53
CA ALA A 217 0.78 -29.42 54.92
C ALA A 217 1.79 -30.52 55.37
N SER A 218 3.02 -30.36 54.84
CA SER A 218 4.34 -30.53 55.50
C SER A 218 5.19 -31.84 55.37
N THR A 219 6.25 -31.72 54.56
CA THR A 219 7.65 -32.17 54.74
C THR A 219 8.09 -33.60 55.17
N ARG A 220 8.89 -34.22 54.27
CA ARG A 220 10.23 -34.85 54.47
C ARG A 220 10.41 -36.25 55.13
N LYS A 221 11.41 -36.98 54.55
CA LYS A 221 12.25 -38.09 55.08
C LYS A 221 11.60 -39.49 55.28
N THR A 222 12.32 -40.63 55.27
CA THR A 222 13.33 -41.24 54.35
C THR A 222 13.83 -42.59 54.91
N GLY A 223 13.85 -43.67 54.10
CA GLY A 223 14.51 -44.97 54.40
C GLY A 223 13.65 -45.98 55.20
N HIS A 224 13.95 -47.29 55.23
CA HIS A 224 14.90 -48.09 54.43
C HIS A 224 14.67 -49.62 54.65
N LEU A 225 14.47 -50.43 53.58
CA LEU A 225 14.86 -51.85 53.30
C LEU A 225 14.74 -52.98 54.38
N PRO A 226 14.88 -54.30 54.07
CA PRO A 226 15.14 -55.02 52.80
C PRO A 226 13.93 -55.96 52.43
N SER A 227 13.94 -57.24 52.00
CA SER A 227 14.93 -58.28 51.59
C SER A 227 14.24 -59.48 50.87
N GLY A 228 14.91 -60.08 49.86
CA GLY A 228 14.66 -61.47 49.35
C GLY A 228 13.55 -61.64 48.29
N GLN A 229 13.67 -62.48 47.25
CA GLN A 229 14.79 -63.33 46.77
C GLN A 229 14.89 -63.25 45.22
N SER A 230 15.92 -63.87 44.64
CA SER A 230 16.28 -63.87 43.19
C SER A 230 16.33 -65.35 42.67
N PRO A 231 16.77 -65.73 41.43
CA PRO A 231 17.53 -65.03 40.37
C PRO A 231 16.77 -64.84 39.03
N GLY A 232 17.12 -63.94 38.11
CA GLY A 232 18.18 -62.92 38.08
C GLY A 232 19.45 -63.32 37.32
N GLY A 233 20.18 -62.42 36.64
CA GLY A 233 19.86 -61.04 36.23
C GLY A 233 19.16 -61.03 34.86
N GLU A 234 19.58 -60.30 33.81
CA GLU A 234 20.31 -59.02 33.64
C GLU A 234 20.32 -58.68 32.12
N ASN A 235 20.71 -57.50 31.62
CA ASN A 235 21.28 -56.30 32.26
C ASN A 235 20.61 -55.00 31.75
N ARG A 236 20.96 -53.83 32.33
CA ARG A 236 20.15 -52.60 32.20
C ARG A 236 20.92 -51.30 32.52
N GLY A 237 20.52 -50.18 31.91
CA GLY A 237 20.96 -48.82 32.32
C GLY A 237 20.94 -47.81 31.16
N PHE A 238 20.74 -46.50 31.35
CA PHE A 238 20.41 -45.72 32.56
C PHE A 238 19.60 -44.45 32.21
N LEU A 239 18.95 -43.84 33.20
CA LEU A 239 18.21 -42.56 33.09
C LEU A 239 18.99 -41.41 33.77
N ARG A 240 19.28 -40.29 33.07
CA ARG A 240 18.84 -38.93 33.49
C ARG A 240 19.30 -37.75 32.62
N THR A 241 18.54 -36.67 32.80
CA THR A 241 18.76 -35.28 32.38
C THR A 241 20.09 -34.64 32.83
N LYS A 242 20.69 -33.78 31.99
CA LYS A 242 20.79 -32.30 32.20
C LYS A 242 21.74 -31.57 31.22
N ASN A 243 21.34 -30.34 30.88
CA ASN A 243 22.12 -29.09 30.70
C ASN A 243 23.41 -29.01 29.85
N ASN A 244 23.47 -27.89 29.10
CA ASN A 244 24.62 -27.00 28.85
C ASN A 244 25.74 -27.35 27.84
N SER A 245 25.79 -26.48 26.80
CA SER A 245 26.95 -25.70 26.32
C SER A 245 28.17 -26.30 25.59
N GLU A 246 28.61 -25.53 24.59
CA GLU A 246 29.98 -25.31 24.08
C GLU A 246 30.65 -26.24 23.04
N CYS A 247 30.83 -25.63 21.85
CA CYS A 247 32.09 -25.49 21.10
C CYS A 247 32.96 -26.70 20.66
N ALA A 248 32.76 -27.04 19.38
CA ALA A 248 33.80 -27.04 18.33
C ALA A 248 34.86 -28.17 18.22
N ARG A 249 35.43 -28.23 16.99
CA ARG A 249 36.62 -28.95 16.49
C ARG A 249 36.46 -30.37 15.91
N THR A 250 36.53 -30.40 14.58
CA THR A 250 37.14 -31.44 13.74
C THR A 250 38.69 -31.31 13.74
N PRO A 251 39.46 -32.16 13.01
CA PRO A 251 39.40 -33.62 12.85
C PRO A 251 40.79 -34.28 13.04
N GLN A 252 40.88 -35.61 12.90
CA GLN A 252 41.95 -36.26 12.10
C GLN A 252 41.79 -37.79 11.98
N ASN A 253 41.72 -38.31 10.75
CA ASN A 253 42.69 -39.27 10.22
C ASN A 253 42.48 -39.48 8.70
N LEU A 254 43.49 -40.03 8.02
CA LEU A 254 43.45 -40.34 6.59
C LEU A 254 43.17 -41.83 6.36
N ASP A 255 42.67 -42.20 5.18
CA ASP A 255 43.47 -43.08 4.33
C ASP A 255 43.26 -42.79 2.82
N ARG A 256 44.09 -43.40 1.97
CA ARG A 256 44.17 -43.24 0.51
C ARG A 256 43.38 -44.40 -0.18
N LYS A 257 43.21 -44.51 -1.52
CA LYS A 257 44.07 -44.13 -2.66
C LYS A 257 43.33 -44.35 -4.01
N ARG A 258 43.90 -43.77 -5.10
CA ARG A 258 43.68 -44.07 -6.55
C ARG A 258 42.44 -43.50 -7.26
N GLN A 259 42.50 -43.07 -8.54
CA GLN A 259 43.64 -42.64 -9.39
C GLN A 259 43.17 -41.91 -10.68
N LEU A 260 43.84 -40.80 -11.06
CA LEU A 260 44.11 -40.28 -12.43
C LEU A 260 42.93 -39.94 -13.38
N SER A 261 43.07 -39.13 -14.44
CA SER A 261 44.23 -38.48 -15.12
C SER A 261 43.86 -37.04 -15.59
N GLU A 262 44.63 -35.98 -15.31
CA GLU A 262 45.63 -35.29 -16.21
C GLU A 262 45.02 -34.38 -17.31
N SER A 263 45.57 -33.22 -17.71
CA SER A 263 46.63 -32.28 -17.18
C SER A 263 46.19 -30.83 -17.52
N GLN A 264 46.89 -29.69 -17.37
CA GLN A 264 48.25 -29.22 -16.96
C GLN A 264 48.02 -27.83 -16.24
N ALA A 265 48.88 -26.90 -15.78
CA ALA A 265 50.28 -26.42 -15.98
C ALA A 265 50.57 -25.79 -17.37
N GLU A 266 51.54 -24.89 -17.60
CA GLU A 266 52.79 -24.49 -16.91
C GLU A 266 53.01 -22.93 -16.96
N THR A 267 53.97 -22.25 -16.28
CA THR A 267 55.21 -22.64 -15.54
C THR A 267 55.59 -21.59 -14.45
N MET A 268 56.12 -22.04 -13.29
CA MET A 268 57.34 -21.64 -12.51
C MET A 268 57.92 -20.17 -12.49
N ASN A 269 58.69 -19.68 -11.49
CA ASN A 269 59.30 -20.29 -10.27
C ASN A 269 59.79 -19.28 -9.17
N THR A 270 59.80 -19.70 -7.87
CA THR A 270 60.70 -19.32 -6.72
C THR A 270 60.88 -17.83 -6.28
N SER A 271 61.15 -17.43 -5.01
CA SER A 271 61.87 -18.06 -3.87
C SER A 271 61.43 -17.53 -2.45
N ASP A 272 62.03 -18.04 -1.37
CA ASP A 272 61.51 -18.06 0.03
C ASP A 272 61.95 -16.96 1.03
N CYS A 273 61.13 -16.73 2.09
CA CYS A 273 61.50 -16.93 3.53
C CYS A 273 60.35 -16.63 4.53
N ARG A 274 60.41 -17.19 5.77
CA ARG A 274 59.41 -17.02 6.87
C ARG A 274 60.05 -16.95 8.27
N ILE A 275 59.42 -16.25 9.24
CA ILE A 275 59.65 -16.39 10.70
C ILE A 275 58.31 -16.29 11.47
N ASN A 276 58.17 -17.02 12.60
CA ASN A 276 56.98 -17.10 13.48
C ASN A 276 57.22 -16.45 14.88
N PRO A 277 56.15 -16.17 15.66
CA PRO A 277 56.23 -15.95 17.11
C PRO A 277 55.37 -16.90 17.98
N ARG A 278 55.76 -17.11 19.25
CA ARG A 278 54.95 -17.73 20.35
C ARG A 278 55.38 -17.18 21.74
N GLN A 279 54.62 -17.52 22.80
CA GLN A 279 54.66 -16.89 24.14
C GLN A 279 55.40 -17.69 25.24
N LEU A 280 55.77 -17.02 26.35
CA LEU A 280 55.82 -17.56 27.74
C LEU A 280 55.91 -16.38 28.78
N GLY A 281 55.92 -16.63 30.11
CA GLY A 281 56.07 -15.54 31.11
C GLY A 281 56.07 -15.92 32.62
N THR A 282 56.16 -14.90 33.51
CA THR A 282 56.20 -14.91 35.01
C THR A 282 57.50 -15.49 35.67
N PRO A 283 57.93 -15.16 36.93
CA PRO A 283 57.11 -14.77 38.11
C PRO A 283 57.65 -13.75 39.18
N ARG A 284 56.75 -13.40 40.12
CA ARG A 284 56.87 -12.99 41.57
C ARG A 284 57.91 -11.94 42.08
N GLY A 285 57.37 -10.99 42.87
CA GLY A 285 58.03 -10.18 43.91
C GLY A 285 57.04 -9.16 44.51
N GLY A 286 57.16 -8.73 45.78
CA GLY A 286 56.19 -7.78 46.37
C GLY A 286 56.51 -7.22 47.77
N SER A 287 55.82 -6.14 48.18
CA SER A 287 55.84 -5.52 49.53
C SER A 287 54.69 -4.48 49.69
N HIS A 288 54.50 -3.96 50.91
CA HIS A 288 53.35 -3.14 51.36
C HIS A 288 53.52 -1.61 51.22
N ALA A 289 52.46 -0.88 51.63
CA ALA A 289 52.43 0.51 52.14
C ALA A 289 52.14 1.68 51.17
N ALA A 290 50.84 1.90 50.95
CA ALA A 290 50.04 3.12 51.20
C ALA A 290 50.67 4.52 51.42
N VAL A 291 49.77 5.51 51.29
CA VAL A 291 49.83 6.94 51.70
C VAL A 291 50.29 7.94 50.62
N SER A 292 49.62 9.10 50.65
CA SER A 292 49.69 10.22 49.71
C SER A 292 50.85 11.18 49.95
N THR A 293 51.21 11.96 48.92
CA THR A 293 51.25 13.44 49.05
C THR A 293 51.21 14.12 47.69
N SER A 294 50.81 15.40 47.68
CA SER A 294 50.85 16.27 46.50
C SER A 294 52.28 16.81 46.25
N GLY A 295 52.61 17.05 44.98
CA GLY A 295 53.91 17.60 44.59
C GLY A 295 53.95 18.03 43.13
N ASP A 296 53.98 19.33 42.89
CA ASP A 296 54.00 19.93 41.55
C ASP A 296 55.33 19.69 40.81
N ARG A 297 55.26 19.37 39.51
CA ARG A 297 56.22 19.86 38.51
C ARG A 297 55.80 19.54 37.07
N LYS A 298 55.62 20.61 36.29
CA LYS A 298 55.46 20.59 34.82
C LYS A 298 56.60 19.79 34.17
N ASN A 299 56.28 18.93 33.19
CA ASN A 299 57.24 18.66 32.12
C ASN A 299 56.59 18.45 30.75
N ARG A 300 57.29 18.97 29.74
CA ARG A 300 56.83 19.29 28.38
C ARG A 300 56.12 18.17 27.60
N ASN A 301 55.08 18.56 26.87
CA ASN A 301 54.54 17.81 25.73
C ASN A 301 55.66 17.42 24.74
N LYS A 302 55.63 16.17 24.27
CA LYS A 302 56.02 15.80 22.90
C LYS A 302 54.77 15.30 22.18
N PRO A 303 54.45 15.76 20.96
CA PRO A 303 53.27 15.27 20.24
C PRO A 303 53.49 13.82 19.79
N ALA A 304 52.62 12.92 20.23
CA ALA A 304 52.51 11.60 19.63
C ALA A 304 52.00 11.73 18.19
N ARG A 305 52.40 10.81 17.29
CA ARG A 305 51.94 10.78 15.89
C ARG A 305 50.41 10.90 15.83
N GLY A 306 49.93 11.83 15.01
CA GLY A 306 48.51 12.18 14.96
C GLY A 306 47.63 10.98 14.60
N ARG A 307 46.79 10.55 15.54
CA ARG A 307 45.53 9.88 15.17
C ARG A 307 44.72 10.88 14.34
N LYS A 308 44.10 10.42 13.25
CA LYS A 308 43.06 11.21 12.58
C LYS A 308 42.01 11.59 13.64
N LYS A 309 41.52 12.84 13.61
CA LYS A 309 40.38 13.21 14.45
C LYS A 309 39.18 12.39 13.98
N SER A 310 38.51 11.69 14.89
CA SER A 310 37.24 11.07 14.55
C SER A 310 36.22 12.16 14.20
N ILE A 311 35.44 11.93 13.15
CA ILE A 311 34.40 12.84 12.67
C ILE A 311 33.11 12.58 13.45
N PHE A 312 32.86 11.31 13.80
CA PHE A 312 31.68 10.84 14.50
C PHE A 312 32.02 10.30 15.89
N ASP A 313 31.06 10.34 16.82
CA ASP A 313 31.21 9.71 18.13
C ASP A 313 31.32 8.16 17.99
N ALA A 314 32.16 7.54 18.83
CA ALA A 314 32.09 6.08 19.01
C ALA A 314 30.74 5.70 19.64
N TYR A 315 30.18 4.55 19.26
CA TYR A 315 28.96 4.04 19.89
C TYR A 315 29.23 3.58 21.33
N MET A 316 28.25 3.76 22.23
CA MET A 316 28.35 3.25 23.60
C MET A 316 28.28 1.72 23.67
N LEU A 317 28.76 1.14 24.77
CA LEU A 317 28.69 -0.31 24.97
C LEU A 317 27.24 -0.76 25.23
N ARG A 318 26.89 -1.96 24.75
CA ARG A 318 25.52 -2.51 24.88
C ARG A 318 25.04 -2.58 26.34
N GLU A 319 25.95 -2.80 27.29
CA GLU A 319 25.64 -2.83 28.74
C GLU A 319 25.29 -1.44 29.29
N GLU A 320 26.00 -0.40 28.85
CA GLU A 320 25.72 1.00 29.20
C GLU A 320 24.37 1.42 28.61
N VAL A 321 24.09 1.04 27.36
CA VAL A 321 22.82 1.30 26.66
C VAL A 321 21.65 0.65 27.40
N VAL A 322 21.74 -0.64 27.74
CA VAL A 322 20.70 -1.35 28.50
C VAL A 322 20.50 -0.73 29.90
N THR A 323 21.57 -0.25 30.53
CA THR A 323 21.49 0.41 31.85
C THR A 323 20.84 1.79 31.76
N GLY A 324 21.23 2.61 30.78
CA GLY A 324 20.67 3.95 30.56
C GLY A 324 19.20 3.91 30.15
N LEU A 325 18.79 2.93 29.33
CA LEU A 325 17.37 2.69 29.00
C LEU A 325 16.56 2.30 30.25
N LYS A 326 17.07 1.38 31.09
CA LYS A 326 16.42 1.01 32.37
C LYS A 326 16.27 2.18 33.34
N ARG A 327 17.19 3.14 33.31
CA ARG A 327 17.15 4.37 34.12
C ARG A 327 16.35 5.52 33.49
N LYS A 328 15.87 5.36 32.25
CA LYS A 328 15.27 6.44 31.41
C LYS A 328 16.22 7.62 31.15
N GLU A 329 17.54 7.42 31.26
CA GLU A 329 18.57 8.39 30.84
C GLU A 329 18.72 8.45 29.30
N LEU A 330 18.30 7.38 28.62
CA LEU A 330 18.35 7.20 27.17
C LEU A 330 16.95 6.92 26.62
N VAL A 331 16.74 7.27 25.35
CA VAL A 331 15.48 7.03 24.62
C VAL A 331 15.75 6.15 23.41
N GLN A 332 14.90 5.15 23.17
CA GLN A 332 14.93 4.29 21.97
C GLN A 332 13.76 4.65 21.04
N GLY A 333 13.98 4.65 19.73
CA GLY A 333 12.91 4.82 18.73
C GLY A 333 13.39 4.62 17.29
N PRO A 334 12.47 4.47 16.32
CA PRO A 334 12.78 4.46 14.90
C PRO A 334 13.22 5.85 14.42
N LEU A 335 14.30 5.91 13.64
CA LEU A 335 14.86 7.14 13.08
C LEU A 335 14.18 7.53 11.77
N ARG A 336 13.69 8.77 11.68
CA ARG A 336 13.17 9.37 10.44
C ARG A 336 14.10 10.50 9.98
N ILE A 337 14.56 10.45 8.73
CA ILE A 337 15.41 11.49 8.12
C ILE A 337 14.54 12.34 7.19
N ASN A 338 14.65 13.67 7.25
CA ASN A 338 13.96 14.56 6.33
C ASN A 338 14.52 14.39 4.90
N PRO A 339 13.72 13.97 3.89
CA PRO A 339 14.22 13.76 2.53
C PRO A 339 14.60 15.07 1.82
N LYS A 340 13.99 16.21 2.17
CA LYS A 340 14.34 17.52 1.60
C LYS A 340 15.60 18.11 2.23
N LYS A 341 15.74 17.97 3.56
CA LYS A 341 16.86 18.52 4.34
C LYS A 341 17.55 17.40 5.11
N TYR A 342 18.37 16.60 4.44
CA TYR A 342 18.97 15.37 4.99
C TYR A 342 19.86 15.57 6.24
N HIS A 343 20.19 16.81 6.62
CA HIS A 343 20.82 17.13 7.90
C HIS A 343 19.87 17.01 9.11
N GLU A 344 18.56 17.12 8.88
CA GLU A 344 17.50 17.05 9.90
C GLU A 344 17.02 15.60 10.07
N ALA A 345 16.99 15.12 11.31
CA ALA A 345 16.40 13.83 11.63
C ALA A 345 15.62 13.87 12.96
N PHE A 346 14.71 12.91 13.14
CA PHE A 346 13.71 12.88 14.20
C PHE A 346 13.54 11.46 14.74
N ILE A 347 13.25 11.32 16.04
CA ILE A 347 12.67 10.09 16.61
C ILE A 347 11.38 10.43 17.38
N PRO A 348 10.40 9.51 17.41
CA PRO A 348 9.20 9.70 18.23
C PRO A 348 9.55 9.80 19.72
N SER A 349 8.85 10.68 20.43
CA SER A 349 8.99 10.81 21.88
C SER A 349 8.17 9.71 22.59
N PRO A 350 8.74 8.97 23.56
CA PRO A 350 7.99 7.99 24.37
C PRO A 350 6.81 8.60 25.13
N ASP A 351 6.83 9.91 25.37
CA ASP A 351 5.80 10.66 26.09
C ASP A 351 4.59 11.04 25.22
N GLY A 352 4.56 10.64 23.92
CA GLY A 352 3.53 11.10 22.96
C GLY A 352 3.61 12.60 22.59
N THR A 353 4.66 13.29 23.03
CA THR A 353 4.92 14.70 22.70
C THR A 353 5.49 14.87 21.29
N ARG A 354 5.78 16.12 20.90
CA ARG A 354 6.61 16.41 19.71
C ARG A 354 7.86 15.53 19.66
N ASP A 355 8.25 15.14 18.45
CA ASP A 355 9.47 14.39 18.15
C ASP A 355 10.72 15.01 18.77
N ILE A 356 11.68 14.15 19.11
CA ILE A 356 13.01 14.56 19.53
C ILE A 356 13.85 14.82 18.27
N PHE A 357 14.40 16.03 18.17
CA PHE A 357 15.18 16.49 17.02
C PHE A 357 16.66 16.10 17.14
N ILE A 358 17.25 15.73 16.01
CA ILE A 358 18.65 15.35 15.86
C ILE A 358 19.24 16.30 14.80
N ASP A 359 20.04 17.27 15.26
CA ASP A 359 20.57 18.36 14.44
C ASP A 359 21.92 17.96 13.81
N GLY A 360 21.91 17.68 12.51
CA GLY A 360 23.10 17.37 11.72
C GLY A 360 23.49 15.90 11.67
N VAL A 361 24.17 15.52 10.59
CA VAL A 361 24.63 14.15 10.30
C VAL A 361 25.54 13.61 11.40
N THR A 362 26.36 14.47 12.03
CA THR A 362 27.23 14.10 13.16
C THR A 362 26.43 13.65 14.39
N ALA A 363 25.33 14.35 14.72
CA ALA A 363 24.43 13.96 15.80
C ALA A 363 23.60 12.71 15.44
N ARG A 364 23.30 12.50 14.15
CA ARG A 364 22.71 11.26 13.63
C ARG A 364 23.66 10.05 13.71
N ASN A 365 24.96 10.31 13.86
CA ASN A 365 25.99 9.32 14.18
C ASN A 365 25.92 8.04 13.32
N ARG A 366 25.99 8.22 11.99
CA ARG A 366 26.02 7.16 10.96
C ARG A 366 24.76 6.27 10.84
N ALA A 367 23.68 6.58 11.56
CA ALA A 367 22.40 5.87 11.41
C ALA A 367 21.66 6.29 10.12
N LEU A 368 20.84 5.36 9.59
CA LEU A 368 20.06 5.49 8.37
C LEU A 368 18.56 5.54 8.65
N ASN A 369 17.76 5.93 7.66
CA ASN A 369 16.31 6.06 7.79
C ASN A 369 15.68 4.69 8.14
N GLY A 370 14.75 4.67 9.10
CA GLY A 370 14.09 3.46 9.60
C GLY A 370 14.83 2.71 10.71
N ASP A 371 16.13 2.97 10.94
CA ASP A 371 16.90 2.27 12.00
C ASP A 371 16.30 2.46 13.39
N ILE A 372 16.29 1.40 14.20
CA ILE A 372 15.95 1.50 15.62
C ILE A 372 17.20 1.98 16.37
N VAL A 373 17.21 3.26 16.74
CA VAL A 373 18.34 3.92 17.39
C VAL A 373 18.08 4.14 18.88
N VAL A 374 19.16 4.33 19.63
CA VAL A 374 19.13 4.91 20.98
C VAL A 374 19.82 6.26 20.93
N VAL A 375 19.18 7.26 21.53
CA VAL A 375 19.68 8.63 21.66
C VAL A 375 19.91 9.01 23.12
N LYS A 376 20.84 9.94 23.32
CA LYS A 376 21.01 10.68 24.56
C LYS A 376 20.51 12.11 24.37
N LEU A 377 19.59 12.55 25.24
CA LEU A 377 19.13 13.94 25.27
C LEU A 377 20.29 14.88 25.59
N LEU A 378 20.31 16.05 24.97
CA LEU A 378 21.27 17.11 25.26
C LEU A 378 20.75 18.01 26.42
N PRO A 379 21.64 18.80 27.07
CA PRO A 379 21.23 19.86 28.00
C PRO A 379 20.27 20.88 27.35
N LYS A 380 19.73 21.83 28.13
CA LYS A 380 18.74 22.79 27.62
C LYS A 380 19.32 23.90 26.74
N ASP A 381 20.61 24.20 26.86
CA ASP A 381 21.22 25.40 26.27
C ASP A 381 21.26 25.44 24.73
N PRO A 382 21.34 24.32 23.99
CA PRO A 382 21.19 24.29 22.53
C PRO A 382 19.76 23.87 22.09
N GLN A 383 18.72 24.29 22.80
CA GLN A 383 17.33 24.09 22.34
C GLN A 383 16.98 25.13 21.26
N LYS A 384 16.78 24.63 20.04
CA LYS A 384 16.46 25.44 18.85
C LYS A 384 15.06 26.03 19.00
N VAL A 385 14.96 27.36 19.02
CA VAL A 385 13.66 28.06 18.98
C VAL A 385 13.07 27.90 17.58
N ILE A 386 11.91 27.27 17.49
CA ILE A 386 11.21 27.08 16.21
C ILE A 386 10.73 28.43 15.68
N LYS A 387 11.22 28.82 14.49
CA LYS A 387 10.50 29.77 13.63
C LYS A 387 9.36 28.99 12.94
N PRO A 388 8.13 29.51 12.85
CA PRO A 388 7.03 28.81 12.20
C PRO A 388 7.27 28.59 10.69
N ASP A 389 6.60 27.58 10.11
CA ASP A 389 6.70 27.09 8.72
C ASP A 389 6.38 28.15 7.63
N GLY A 390 7.25 29.15 7.49
CA GLY A 390 7.11 30.27 6.53
C GLY A 390 8.44 30.95 6.23
N ASN A 391 9.53 30.17 6.22
CA ASN A 391 10.87 30.65 5.88
C ASN A 391 11.73 29.52 5.29
N ASP A 392 11.15 28.76 4.35
CA ASP A 392 11.88 27.83 3.48
C ASP A 392 12.67 28.64 2.43
N LYS A 393 13.73 29.33 2.88
CA LYS A 393 14.79 29.76 1.96
C LYS A 393 15.65 28.56 1.63
N GLU A 394 15.20 27.80 0.63
CA GLU A 394 16.03 26.83 -0.08
C GLU A 394 17.21 27.60 -0.67
N THR A 395 18.37 27.48 -0.03
CA THR A 395 19.64 27.94 -0.60
C THR A 395 20.00 26.96 -1.72
N GLU A 396 20.34 27.47 -2.90
CA GLU A 396 20.80 26.64 -4.00
C GLU A 396 21.97 25.75 -3.55
N ALA A 397 22.11 24.59 -4.20
CA ALA A 397 23.14 23.63 -3.86
C ALA A 397 24.51 24.32 -3.87
N THR A 398 25.18 24.34 -2.71
CA THR A 398 26.38 25.15 -2.53
C THR A 398 27.55 24.50 -3.27
N HIS A 399 27.68 24.85 -4.54
CA HIS A 399 28.93 24.72 -5.28
C HIS A 399 29.94 25.65 -4.61
N GLU A 400 30.95 25.08 -3.94
CA GLU A 400 32.19 25.81 -3.71
C GLU A 400 32.85 26.02 -5.08
N SER A 401 32.75 27.25 -5.60
CA SER A 401 33.29 27.65 -6.89
C SER A 401 34.35 28.75 -6.72
N ASP A 402 35.61 28.38 -6.86
CA ASP A 402 36.68 29.34 -7.15
C ASP A 402 36.57 29.79 -8.62
N VAL A 403 36.49 31.10 -8.86
CA VAL A 403 36.36 31.76 -10.19
C VAL A 403 37.16 33.08 -10.15
N PRO A 404 37.71 33.61 -11.28
CA PRO A 404 36.95 34.21 -12.42
C PRO A 404 37.36 33.62 -13.80
N GLU A 405 36.51 33.42 -14.81
CA GLU A 405 35.54 34.31 -15.53
C GLU A 405 36.18 35.19 -16.63
N GLU A 406 35.91 34.89 -17.92
CA GLU A 406 35.46 35.89 -18.94
C GLU A 406 34.99 35.29 -20.31
N LEU A 407 34.15 36.08 -21.03
CA LEU A 407 33.84 36.12 -22.49
C LEU A 407 33.03 35.04 -23.27
N LEU A 408 31.74 35.39 -23.49
CA LEU A 408 31.01 35.47 -24.80
C LEU A 408 30.46 34.23 -25.58
N ARG A 409 29.12 34.22 -25.72
CA ARG A 409 28.26 34.10 -26.96
C ARG A 409 28.38 32.83 -27.87
N THR A 410 27.33 32.30 -28.53
CA THR A 410 25.89 32.66 -28.74
C THR A 410 25.12 31.49 -29.38
N CYS A 411 23.80 31.36 -29.11
CA CYS A 411 22.69 30.96 -30.04
C CYS A 411 22.73 29.59 -30.81
N LEU A 412 21.62 28.93 -31.20
CA LEU A 412 20.16 29.18 -31.11
C LEU A 412 19.34 27.86 -31.28
N LEU A 413 18.00 27.99 -31.23
CA LEU A 413 16.90 27.00 -31.38
C LEU A 413 16.89 26.23 -32.76
N HIS A 414 16.03 25.24 -33.09
CA HIS A 414 14.60 25.04 -32.74
C HIS A 414 14.01 23.62 -33.06
N GLU A 415 12.91 23.27 -32.37
CA GLU A 415 11.87 22.21 -32.52
C GLU A 415 10.92 22.38 -33.76
N PRO A 416 9.90 21.53 -34.11
CA PRO A 416 9.48 20.15 -33.69
C PRO A 416 8.86 19.22 -34.83
N ALA A 417 8.22 18.08 -34.41
CA ALA A 417 6.93 17.50 -34.92
C ALA A 417 6.83 16.69 -36.27
N LYS A 418 5.87 15.76 -36.51
CA LYS A 418 4.91 14.95 -35.67
C LYS A 418 4.30 13.74 -36.45
N GLY A 419 3.85 12.69 -35.73
CA GLY A 419 2.69 11.79 -36.02
C GLY A 419 2.84 10.61 -37.01
N ASP A 420 2.01 9.56 -37.00
CA ASP A 420 0.99 9.06 -36.02
C ASP A 420 0.50 7.61 -36.38
N VAL A 421 -0.43 7.03 -35.57
CA VAL A 421 -1.36 5.87 -35.81
C VAL A 421 -1.09 4.51 -35.12
N GLU A 422 -1.60 4.40 -33.88
CA GLU A 422 -2.54 3.39 -33.30
C GLU A 422 -2.35 1.85 -33.45
N SER A 423 -2.38 1.14 -32.30
CA SER A 423 -2.75 -0.28 -32.10
C SER A 423 -3.09 -0.55 -30.61
N PRO A 424 -3.91 -1.56 -30.24
CA PRO A 424 -4.73 -1.50 -29.02
C PRO A 424 -4.13 -2.13 -27.74
N ASP A 425 -4.64 -1.66 -26.60
CA ASP A 425 -3.98 -1.57 -25.28
C ASP A 425 -4.40 -2.64 -24.24
N VAL A 426 -3.70 -2.70 -23.09
CA VAL A 426 -4.09 -3.49 -21.91
C VAL A 426 -4.25 -2.59 -20.69
N VAL A 427 -5.34 -2.75 -19.96
CA VAL A 427 -5.53 -2.10 -18.66
C VAL A 427 -4.86 -2.98 -17.59
N VAL A 428 -4.02 -2.40 -16.74
CA VAL A 428 -3.47 -3.10 -15.56
C VAL A 428 -4.06 -2.48 -14.30
N GLU A 429 -5.16 -3.08 -13.84
CA GLU A 429 -5.81 -2.69 -12.59
C GLU A 429 -4.97 -3.13 -11.38
N ALA A 430 -4.62 -2.17 -10.52
CA ALA A 430 -4.09 -2.47 -9.19
C ALA A 430 -5.20 -3.11 -8.34
N GLN A 431 -4.92 -4.28 -7.75
CA GLN A 431 -5.88 -4.97 -6.90
C GLN A 431 -6.15 -4.19 -5.60
N LEU A 432 -7.25 -4.50 -4.91
CA LEU A 432 -7.63 -3.82 -3.67
C LEU A 432 -6.54 -3.97 -2.59
N ASP A 433 -5.82 -2.87 -2.38
CA ASP A 433 -4.88 -2.67 -1.29
C ASP A 433 -5.57 -1.94 -0.12
N ASP A 434 -5.56 -2.55 1.05
CA ASP A 434 -6.37 -2.21 2.22
C ASP A 434 -6.14 -0.74 2.68
N ASN A 435 -7.11 0.15 2.43
CA ASN A 435 -7.09 1.54 2.92
C ASN A 435 -7.69 1.63 4.34
N ASP A 436 -6.89 1.26 5.36
CA ASP A 436 -7.27 1.54 6.74
C ASP A 436 -7.15 3.06 7.04
N ALA A 437 -8.24 3.72 7.46
CA ALA A 437 -8.34 5.17 7.57
C ALA A 437 -8.86 5.68 8.93
N GLU A 438 -8.01 6.38 9.70
CA GLU A 438 -8.12 6.62 11.14
C GLU A 438 -8.81 7.92 11.59
N SER A 439 -9.62 7.92 12.66
CA SER A 439 -9.85 9.07 13.57
C SER A 439 -10.70 8.71 14.83
N GLY A 440 -11.05 9.71 15.65
CA GLY A 440 -11.29 9.69 17.11
C GLY A 440 -11.24 11.15 17.63
N GLN A 441 -11.36 11.52 18.92
CA GLN A 441 -11.38 10.77 20.20
C GLN A 441 -11.99 11.61 21.37
N GLU A 442 -12.79 10.99 22.26
CA GLU A 442 -13.26 11.44 23.60
C GLU A 442 -14.27 12.61 23.80
N SER A 443 -15.29 12.38 24.65
CA SER A 443 -15.44 13.05 25.98
C SER A 443 -16.51 12.30 26.82
N SER A 444 -16.45 12.09 28.15
CA SER A 444 -15.92 12.81 29.33
C SER A 444 -16.87 13.84 29.96
N GLN A 445 -17.53 13.46 31.07
CA GLN A 445 -18.02 14.38 32.11
C GLN A 445 -17.91 13.77 33.52
N ALA A 446 -17.89 14.62 34.55
CA ALA A 446 -17.39 14.27 35.89
C ALA A 446 -18.26 14.82 37.05
N VAL A 447 -18.06 14.29 38.27
CA VAL A 447 -18.63 14.83 39.51
C VAL A 447 -17.57 14.92 40.61
N LEU A 448 -17.57 16.03 41.34
CA LEU A 448 -16.62 16.40 42.41
C LEU A 448 -17.18 16.09 43.81
N ALA A 449 -16.32 15.95 44.84
CA ALA A 449 -16.33 16.81 46.06
C ALA A 449 -15.43 16.36 47.24
N LYS A 450 -14.76 17.35 47.86
CA LYS A 450 -14.26 17.45 49.27
C LYS A 450 -13.09 16.53 49.72
N GLY A 451 -12.10 17.00 50.49
CA GLY A 451 -11.69 18.39 50.77
C GLY A 451 -10.90 18.68 52.08
N VAL A 452 -10.25 19.86 52.09
CA VAL A 452 -9.83 20.72 53.24
C VAL A 452 -8.56 20.33 54.06
N GLN A 453 -7.81 21.37 54.45
CA GLN A 453 -6.73 21.49 55.46
C GLN A 453 -5.27 21.20 55.02
N LYS A 454 -4.21 21.88 55.53
CA LYS A 454 -4.01 23.24 56.14
C LYS A 454 -2.48 23.50 56.26
N LEU A 455 -2.05 24.75 56.48
CA LEU A 455 -0.67 25.26 56.73
C LEU A 455 0.25 25.25 55.49
N SER A 456 1.02 26.27 55.06
CA SER A 456 1.60 27.54 55.59
C SER A 456 3.09 27.47 55.99
N VAL A 457 3.94 28.30 55.36
CA VAL A 457 5.11 29.02 55.94
C VAL A 457 5.68 30.01 54.89
N VAL A 458 6.47 31.01 55.32
CA VAL A 458 6.90 32.20 54.57
C VAL A 458 8.43 32.32 54.51
N PRO A 459 9.00 32.90 53.43
CA PRO A 459 10.03 33.95 53.54
C PRO A 459 9.64 35.20 52.70
N SER A 460 9.76 36.47 53.08
CA SER A 460 10.68 37.21 53.98
C SER A 460 12.12 37.42 53.45
N GLU A 461 12.74 38.61 53.44
CA GLU A 461 12.28 40.00 53.21
C GLU A 461 13.51 40.94 53.06
N LYS A 462 13.35 42.15 52.47
CA LYS A 462 14.32 43.29 52.41
C LYS A 462 15.61 43.04 51.56
N GLY A 463 16.28 44.04 50.96
CA GLY A 463 16.08 45.50 50.80
C GLY A 463 16.83 46.02 49.54
N ARG A 464 16.48 47.16 48.92
CA ARG A 464 17.03 48.53 49.13
C ARG A 464 18.53 48.70 48.73
N ASP A 465 19.00 49.74 48.02
CA ASP A 465 18.54 51.14 47.82
C ASP A 465 18.99 51.77 46.45
N LEU A 466 18.34 52.90 46.04
CA LEU A 466 18.78 54.16 45.35
C LEU A 466 19.99 54.25 44.36
N GLU A 467 20.10 55.17 43.36
CA GLU A 467 19.19 56.19 42.73
C GLU A 467 19.81 56.78 41.42
N SER A 468 19.10 57.71 40.75
CA SER A 468 19.53 58.64 39.66
C SER A 468 19.81 58.06 38.25
N GLY A 469 19.40 58.69 37.13
CA GLY A 469 18.56 59.89 36.97
C GLY A 469 18.72 60.55 35.57
N GLY A 470 17.62 60.76 34.83
CA GLY A 470 17.61 61.47 33.53
C GLY A 470 16.53 60.97 32.55
N ALA A 471 15.72 61.89 31.99
CA ALA A 471 14.56 61.63 31.12
C ALA A 471 14.42 62.77 30.08
N PRO A 472 13.42 62.83 29.16
CA PRO A 472 12.32 61.89 28.89
C PRO A 472 12.13 61.50 27.39
N GLY A 473 11.20 60.58 27.10
CA GLY A 473 10.76 60.27 25.74
C GLY A 473 9.41 59.53 25.71
N THR A 474 8.36 60.16 25.20
CA THR A 474 6.97 59.70 25.35
C THR A 474 6.57 58.59 24.37
N LYS A 475 5.91 57.53 24.86
CA LYS A 475 4.84 56.78 24.16
C LYS A 475 4.04 55.91 25.13
N GLN A 476 2.80 55.60 24.76
CA GLN A 476 1.82 54.92 25.62
C GLN A 476 2.09 53.42 25.75
N GLU A 477 1.60 52.86 26.86
CA GLU A 477 1.51 51.40 27.07
C GLU A 477 0.45 50.79 26.14
N ASP A 478 0.72 49.57 25.66
CA ASP A 478 -0.34 48.60 25.39
C ASP A 478 0.12 47.21 25.87
N SER A 479 -0.79 46.48 26.50
CA SER A 479 -0.44 45.43 27.48
C SER A 479 -0.44 44.03 26.88
N LEU A 480 0.71 43.61 26.34
CA LEU A 480 0.95 42.24 25.88
C LEU A 480 0.87 41.23 27.04
N LYS A 481 -0.24 40.48 27.10
CA LYS A 481 -0.36 39.30 27.97
C LYS A 481 0.63 38.22 27.52
N GLY A 482 1.37 37.66 28.47
CA GLY A 482 2.54 36.82 28.19
C GLY A 482 2.20 35.47 27.54
N THR A 483 2.92 35.14 26.48
CA THR A 483 3.01 33.78 25.93
C THR A 483 3.98 32.95 26.78
N ASP A 484 3.54 31.78 27.24
CA ASP A 484 4.39 30.83 27.98
C ASP A 484 5.63 30.40 27.15
N PRO A 485 6.87 30.69 27.59
CA PRO A 485 8.10 30.31 26.90
C PRO A 485 8.25 28.79 26.67
N GLY A 486 7.56 27.95 27.47
CA GLY A 486 7.63 26.49 27.36
C GLY A 486 7.09 25.91 26.04
N LYS A 487 6.26 26.65 25.30
CA LYS A 487 5.54 26.10 24.12
C LYS A 487 6.38 25.91 22.84
N PHE A 488 7.58 26.50 22.74
CA PHE A 488 8.35 26.57 21.49
C PHE A 488 9.70 25.82 21.45
N LEU A 489 10.05 25.13 22.54
CA LEU A 489 11.34 24.45 22.68
C LEU A 489 11.23 22.97 22.30
N GLN A 490 11.88 22.55 21.21
CA GLN A 490 11.99 21.13 20.84
C GLN A 490 13.16 20.48 21.59
N ARG A 491 12.96 19.24 22.08
CA ARG A 491 14.03 18.45 22.72
C ARG A 491 15.06 18.04 21.66
N THR A 492 16.34 18.32 21.90
CA THR A 492 17.45 17.91 21.03
C THR A 492 18.22 16.73 21.59
N ALA A 493 18.73 15.86 20.72
CA ALA A 493 19.45 14.64 21.10
C ALA A 493 20.54 14.25 20.09
N LYS A 494 21.42 13.32 20.47
CA LYS A 494 22.34 12.63 19.56
C LYS A 494 22.24 11.12 19.66
N VAL A 495 22.40 10.43 18.54
CA VAL A 495 22.44 8.96 18.42
C VAL A 495 23.73 8.44 19.05
N VAL A 496 23.58 7.46 19.95
CA VAL A 496 24.66 6.86 20.74
C VAL A 496 24.81 5.36 20.51
N PHE A 497 23.79 4.71 19.94
CA PHE A 497 23.81 3.30 19.55
C PHE A 497 22.75 3.00 18.48
N ILE A 498 22.98 1.99 17.64
CA ILE A 498 21.97 1.43 16.73
C ILE A 498 21.59 0.04 17.26
N VAL A 499 20.34 -0.13 17.70
CA VAL A 499 19.84 -1.38 18.29
C VAL A 499 19.52 -2.39 17.20
N GLU A 500 18.88 -1.95 16.12
CA GLU A 500 18.49 -2.78 14.98
C GLU A 500 18.68 -2.01 13.67
N LYS A 501 19.26 -2.70 12.68
CA LYS A 501 19.59 -2.17 11.36
C LYS A 501 18.45 -2.46 10.37
N LYS A 502 17.34 -1.72 10.46
CA LYS A 502 16.14 -1.92 9.61
C LYS A 502 16.36 -1.53 8.15
N HIS A 503 17.10 -0.44 7.87
CA HIS A 503 17.42 -0.04 6.49
C HIS A 503 18.19 -1.16 5.77
N SER A 504 17.84 -1.48 4.52
CA SER A 504 18.41 -2.56 3.69
C SER A 504 19.94 -2.53 3.56
N ARG A 505 20.51 -1.32 3.65
CA ARG A 505 21.91 -0.94 3.33
C ARG A 505 22.24 -1.00 1.84
N THR A 506 21.24 -1.21 1.01
CA THR A 506 21.37 -1.18 -0.44
C THR A 506 20.69 0.09 -0.95
N ALA A 507 21.27 0.74 -1.95
CA ALA A 507 20.71 1.95 -2.55
C ALA A 507 21.00 1.99 -4.06
N THR A 508 20.10 2.65 -4.78
CA THR A 508 20.21 2.88 -6.23
C THR A 508 20.85 4.25 -6.48
N GLY A 509 21.70 4.38 -7.50
CA GLY A 509 22.42 5.64 -7.74
C GLY A 509 23.52 5.57 -8.78
N PHE A 510 24.31 6.63 -8.87
CA PHE A 510 25.28 6.88 -9.94
C PHE A 510 26.72 6.82 -9.40
N ILE A 511 27.65 6.30 -10.21
CA ILE A 511 29.10 6.35 -9.94
C ILE A 511 29.75 7.53 -10.65
N LYS A 512 30.63 8.26 -9.95
CA LYS A 512 31.48 9.32 -10.53
C LYS A 512 32.91 9.20 -10.00
N LEU A 513 33.90 9.58 -10.81
CA LEU A 513 35.28 9.69 -10.33
C LEU A 513 35.39 10.81 -9.28
N LEU A 514 36.36 10.69 -8.36
CA LEU A 514 36.60 11.71 -7.35
C LEU A 514 37.17 13.00 -8.00
N ALA A 515 36.82 14.17 -7.46
CA ALA A 515 37.27 15.45 -8.03
C ALA A 515 38.78 15.73 -7.80
N ASP A 516 39.28 15.38 -6.60
CA ASP A 516 40.69 15.57 -6.23
C ASP A 516 41.58 14.49 -6.86
N LYS A 517 42.12 14.80 -8.05
CA LYS A 517 43.06 13.96 -8.80
C LYS A 517 44.40 13.71 -8.10
N THR A 518 44.72 14.41 -7.01
CA THR A 518 45.99 14.28 -6.28
C THR A 518 45.95 13.23 -5.17
N SER A 519 44.75 12.89 -4.68
CA SER A 519 44.56 11.98 -3.56
C SER A 519 44.95 10.52 -3.87
N GLU A 520 45.54 9.83 -2.90
CA GLU A 520 45.69 8.38 -2.94
C GLU A 520 44.35 7.62 -2.94
N LEU A 521 43.24 8.28 -2.58
CA LEU A 521 41.89 7.72 -2.72
C LEU A 521 41.39 7.78 -4.17
N PHE A 522 41.71 8.84 -4.92
CA PHE A 522 41.31 8.99 -6.33
C PHE A 522 41.84 7.85 -7.21
N LYS A 523 43.05 7.37 -6.93
CA LYS A 523 43.68 6.24 -7.65
C LYS A 523 43.06 4.87 -7.32
N LYS A 524 42.11 4.80 -6.40
CA LYS A 524 41.62 3.53 -5.79
C LYS A 524 40.10 3.45 -5.64
N CYS A 525 39.40 4.58 -5.58
CA CYS A 525 37.97 4.64 -5.31
C CYS A 525 37.20 5.59 -6.24
N ALA A 526 35.99 5.19 -6.61
CA ALA A 526 34.95 6.08 -7.12
C ALA A 526 34.07 6.62 -5.98
N MET A 527 33.26 7.63 -6.28
CA MET A 527 32.17 8.11 -5.43
C MET A 527 30.83 7.58 -5.97
N PHE A 528 30.12 6.79 -5.17
CA PHE A 528 28.72 6.45 -5.41
C PHE A 528 27.80 7.50 -4.78
N SER A 529 26.85 8.00 -5.55
CA SER A 529 25.85 8.98 -5.14
C SER A 529 24.44 8.36 -5.24
N PRO A 530 23.82 8.01 -4.10
CA PRO A 530 22.44 7.51 -4.08
C PRO A 530 21.43 8.50 -4.68
N VAL A 531 20.33 7.97 -5.22
CA VAL A 531 19.13 8.76 -5.56
C VAL A 531 18.48 9.28 -4.27
N ASP A 532 18.25 8.42 -3.28
CA ASP A 532 17.73 8.83 -1.97
C ASP A 532 18.76 9.66 -1.17
N HIS A 533 18.51 10.96 -1.07
CA HIS A 533 19.36 11.90 -0.33
C HIS A 533 19.42 11.65 1.19
N ARG A 534 18.56 10.78 1.75
CA ARG A 534 18.65 10.32 3.15
C ARG A 534 19.83 9.36 3.35
N VAL A 535 20.28 8.68 2.29
CA VAL A 535 21.41 7.74 2.26
C VAL A 535 22.72 8.50 2.02
N PRO A 536 23.81 8.22 2.76
CA PRO A 536 25.10 8.87 2.53
C PRO A 536 25.71 8.45 1.18
N ARG A 537 26.47 9.37 0.57
CA ARG A 537 27.40 8.98 -0.51
C ARG A 537 28.45 8.00 0.03
N ALA A 538 28.92 7.10 -0.82
CA ALA A 538 29.84 6.03 -0.45
C ALA A 538 31.08 5.98 -1.35
N TYR A 539 32.24 5.69 -0.78
CA TYR A 539 33.41 5.29 -1.56
C TYR A 539 33.23 3.85 -2.04
N VAL A 540 33.45 3.60 -3.33
CA VAL A 540 33.40 2.28 -3.97
C VAL A 540 34.77 1.96 -4.56
N SER A 541 35.22 0.72 -4.49
CA SER A 541 36.50 0.27 -5.08
C SER A 541 36.47 0.38 -6.60
N LEU A 542 37.53 0.94 -7.22
CA LEU A 542 37.63 0.98 -8.69
C LEU A 542 37.75 -0.41 -9.33
N ALA A 543 38.07 -1.45 -8.55
CA ALA A 543 38.03 -2.84 -9.01
C ALA A 543 36.62 -3.44 -9.04
N ASP A 544 35.64 -2.77 -8.42
CA ASP A 544 34.22 -3.15 -8.42
C ASP A 544 33.45 -2.42 -9.54
N CYS A 545 34.05 -1.37 -10.13
CA CYS A 545 33.49 -0.60 -11.23
C CYS A 545 33.68 -1.32 -12.59
N PRO A 546 32.88 -0.98 -13.62
CA PRO A 546 33.12 -1.45 -14.99
C PRO A 546 34.55 -1.14 -15.46
N SER A 547 35.21 -2.07 -16.14
CA SER A 547 36.64 -1.97 -16.47
C SER A 547 37.00 -0.78 -17.34
N ASP A 548 36.06 -0.22 -18.09
CA ASP A 548 36.24 0.95 -18.93
C ASP A 548 35.70 2.26 -18.33
N PHE A 549 35.02 2.24 -17.18
CA PHE A 549 34.53 3.43 -16.46
C PHE A 549 35.66 4.43 -16.15
N VAL A 550 36.87 3.94 -15.84
CA VAL A 550 38.04 4.79 -15.59
C VAL A 550 38.51 5.51 -16.87
N THR A 551 38.23 4.95 -18.05
CA THR A 551 38.61 5.51 -19.36
C THR A 551 37.52 6.39 -19.98
N ARG A 552 36.24 6.05 -19.74
CA ARG A 552 35.06 6.75 -20.27
C ARG A 552 33.99 6.86 -19.17
N PRO A 553 34.20 7.72 -18.15
CA PRO A 553 33.26 7.84 -17.03
C PRO A 553 31.92 8.46 -17.46
N GLU A 554 31.92 9.30 -18.50
CA GLU A 554 30.72 10.01 -18.97
C GLU A 554 29.69 9.07 -19.64
N ASP A 555 30.13 7.95 -20.24
CA ASP A 555 29.25 6.88 -20.76
C ASP A 555 28.30 6.36 -19.67
N TYR A 556 28.74 6.40 -18.41
CA TYR A 556 28.01 5.91 -17.24
C TYR A 556 27.28 7.02 -16.47
N SER A 557 27.30 8.26 -16.96
CA SER A 557 26.73 9.44 -16.27
C SER A 557 25.24 9.31 -15.94
N ASN A 558 24.47 8.65 -16.81
CA ASN A 558 23.04 8.34 -16.65
C ASN A 558 22.76 6.86 -16.33
N THR A 559 23.78 6.03 -16.11
CA THR A 559 23.61 4.61 -15.81
C THR A 559 23.38 4.38 -14.32
N LEU A 560 22.32 3.66 -13.98
CA LEU A 560 21.99 3.29 -12.61
C LEU A 560 22.78 2.07 -12.14
N PHE A 561 23.27 2.13 -10.91
CA PHE A 561 23.94 1.04 -10.22
C PHE A 561 23.33 0.78 -8.85
N ILE A 562 23.39 -0.47 -8.43
CA ILE A 562 23.17 -0.86 -7.03
C ILE A 562 24.50 -0.82 -6.28
N CYS A 563 24.53 -0.11 -5.15
CA CYS A 563 25.62 -0.15 -4.19
C CYS A 563 25.12 -0.61 -2.81
N ARG A 564 25.89 -1.47 -2.15
CA ARG A 564 25.64 -1.93 -0.79
C ARG A 564 26.63 -1.30 0.18
N ILE A 565 26.15 -0.58 1.18
CA ILE A 565 26.94 -0.03 2.28
C ILE A 565 27.44 -1.19 3.16
N VAL A 566 28.76 -1.41 3.17
CA VAL A 566 29.44 -2.47 3.92
C VAL A 566 29.82 -1.98 5.32
N ASP A 567 30.39 -0.78 5.41
CA ASP A 567 30.85 -0.16 6.66
C ASP A 567 30.68 1.36 6.63
N TRP A 568 30.67 2.00 7.79
CA TRP A 568 30.83 3.45 7.92
C TRP A 568 31.69 3.73 9.16
N ARG A 569 32.96 4.04 8.92
CA ARG A 569 33.96 4.31 9.95
C ARG A 569 33.72 5.65 10.64
N ASP A 570 34.21 5.79 11.87
CA ASP A 570 34.14 7.02 12.65
C ASP A 570 35.10 8.13 12.13
N ASP A 571 36.21 7.73 11.50
CA ASP A 571 37.19 8.60 10.84
C ASP A 571 36.89 8.95 9.37
N SER A 572 35.70 8.62 8.84
CA SER A 572 35.30 8.87 7.44
C SER A 572 33.96 9.58 7.31
N ASN A 573 33.92 10.69 6.57
CA ASN A 573 32.69 11.45 6.31
C ASN A 573 31.68 10.68 5.45
N PHE A 574 32.18 9.81 4.57
CA PHE A 574 31.41 9.00 3.64
C PHE A 574 31.46 7.52 4.04
N ALA A 575 30.46 6.75 3.64
CA ALA A 575 30.40 5.31 3.87
C ALA A 575 31.40 4.56 2.97
N LEU A 576 31.65 3.28 3.29
CA LEU A 576 32.30 2.33 2.38
C LEU A 576 31.23 1.45 1.73
N GLY A 577 31.17 1.46 0.41
CA GLY A 577 30.23 0.70 -0.40
C GLY A 577 30.93 -0.33 -1.28
N GLN A 578 30.20 -1.38 -1.62
CA GLN A 578 30.54 -2.36 -2.65
C GLN A 578 29.52 -2.22 -3.80
N LEU A 579 30.00 -2.17 -5.05
CA LEU A 579 29.11 -2.18 -6.21
C LEU A 579 28.57 -3.60 -6.41
N ALA A 580 27.26 -3.74 -6.60
CA ALA A 580 26.63 -5.06 -6.79
C ALA A 580 26.39 -5.36 -8.27
N LYS A 581 25.80 -4.41 -9.01
CA LYS A 581 25.52 -4.51 -10.45
C LYS A 581 25.14 -3.15 -11.05
N SER A 582 25.26 -3.05 -12.37
CA SER A 582 24.53 -2.06 -13.18
C SER A 582 23.09 -2.54 -13.38
N LEU A 583 22.14 -1.60 -13.52
CA LEU A 583 20.72 -1.90 -13.79
C LEU A 583 20.33 -1.56 -15.24
N GLY A 584 20.76 -0.40 -15.74
CA GLY A 584 20.34 0.16 -17.03
C GLY A 584 20.44 1.69 -17.03
N GLN A 585 19.74 2.38 -17.94
CA GLN A 585 19.69 3.85 -17.90
C GLN A 585 18.64 4.34 -16.89
N ALA A 586 18.89 5.50 -16.29
CA ALA A 586 17.91 6.20 -15.48
C ALA A 586 16.73 6.68 -16.35
N GLY A 587 15.52 6.59 -15.80
CA GLY A 587 14.28 6.91 -16.53
C GLY A 587 13.76 5.81 -17.48
N GLU A 588 14.34 4.61 -17.46
CA GLU A 588 13.80 3.39 -18.07
C GLU A 588 13.00 2.57 -17.03
N ILE A 589 11.86 2.01 -17.42
CA ILE A 589 10.89 1.37 -16.49
C ILE A 589 11.51 0.24 -15.66
N GLU A 590 12.17 -0.72 -16.31
CA GLU A 590 12.64 -1.93 -15.63
C GLU A 590 13.87 -1.69 -14.74
N PRO A 591 14.92 -0.94 -15.16
CA PRO A 591 16.03 -0.54 -14.28
C PRO A 591 15.58 0.22 -13.03
N GLU A 592 14.66 1.17 -13.17
CA GLU A 592 14.13 1.95 -12.04
C GLU A 592 13.27 1.06 -11.12
N THR A 593 12.42 0.19 -11.70
CA THR A 593 11.62 -0.80 -10.94
C THR A 593 12.51 -1.74 -10.13
N GLU A 594 13.58 -2.26 -10.74
CA GLU A 594 14.54 -3.14 -10.06
C GLU A 594 15.31 -2.40 -8.96
N GLY A 595 15.64 -1.13 -9.19
CA GLY A 595 16.23 -0.23 -8.20
C GLY A 595 15.32 -0.03 -6.98
N ILE A 596 14.04 0.26 -7.20
CA ILE A 596 13.02 0.45 -6.14
C ILE A 596 12.85 -0.84 -5.32
N LEU A 597 12.68 -1.99 -5.98
CA LEU A 597 12.55 -3.29 -5.30
C LEU A 597 13.78 -3.60 -4.42
N THR A 598 14.97 -3.39 -4.97
CA THR A 598 16.24 -3.69 -4.30
C THR A 598 16.54 -2.75 -3.13
N GLU A 599 16.21 -1.46 -3.24
CA GLU A 599 16.42 -0.47 -2.17
C GLU A 599 15.54 -0.74 -0.95
N TYR A 600 14.27 -1.10 -1.18
CA TYR A 600 13.32 -1.44 -0.11
C TYR A 600 13.44 -2.89 0.40
N GLY A 601 14.32 -3.70 -0.20
CA GLY A 601 14.59 -5.07 0.25
C GLY A 601 13.48 -6.08 -0.07
N VAL A 602 12.68 -5.82 -1.11
CA VAL A 602 11.72 -6.78 -1.63
C VAL A 602 12.47 -7.89 -2.37
N ASP A 603 12.25 -9.14 -1.97
CA ASP A 603 12.78 -10.29 -2.71
C ASP A 603 11.94 -10.57 -3.96
N PHE A 604 12.54 -10.40 -5.13
CA PHE A 604 11.97 -10.67 -6.44
C PHE A 604 12.70 -11.81 -7.19
N SER A 605 13.51 -12.63 -6.51
CA SER A 605 14.16 -13.77 -7.17
C SER A 605 13.15 -14.87 -7.55
N ASP A 606 13.58 -15.78 -8.43
CA ASP A 606 12.93 -17.08 -8.54
C ASP A 606 13.01 -17.85 -7.22
N PHE A 607 12.04 -18.73 -6.98
CA PHE A 607 12.02 -19.60 -5.80
C PHE A 607 13.05 -20.72 -5.93
N SER A 608 13.74 -21.07 -4.84
CA SER A 608 14.78 -22.10 -4.84
C SER A 608 14.20 -23.50 -5.11
N PRO A 609 15.01 -24.47 -5.61
CA PRO A 609 14.57 -25.85 -5.78
C PRO A 609 13.95 -26.46 -4.51
N GLU A 610 14.53 -26.19 -3.34
CA GLU A 610 14.04 -26.64 -2.03
C GLU A 610 12.60 -26.13 -1.72
N VAL A 611 12.24 -24.93 -2.19
CA VAL A 611 10.87 -24.40 -2.10
C VAL A 611 9.94 -25.08 -3.11
N LEU A 612 10.43 -25.36 -4.33
CA LEU A 612 9.65 -26.01 -5.38
C LEU A 612 9.41 -27.51 -5.10
N GLU A 613 10.33 -28.18 -4.41
CA GLU A 613 10.16 -29.55 -3.90
C GLU A 613 9.04 -29.66 -2.85
N CYS A 614 8.73 -28.58 -2.13
CA CYS A 614 7.59 -28.51 -1.19
C CYS A 614 6.21 -28.48 -1.90
N LEU A 615 6.17 -28.30 -3.22
CA LEU A 615 4.92 -28.23 -3.99
C LEU A 615 4.35 -29.63 -4.29
N PRO A 616 3.05 -29.76 -4.62
CA PRO A 616 2.46 -31.04 -5.01
C PRO A 616 3.07 -31.57 -6.33
N GLN A 617 3.88 -32.63 -6.23
CA GLN A 617 4.64 -33.19 -7.35
C GLN A 617 3.78 -33.93 -8.39
N SER A 618 2.59 -34.39 -8.01
CA SER A 618 1.64 -35.06 -8.92
C SER A 618 0.79 -34.03 -9.66
N LEU A 619 1.18 -33.70 -10.89
CA LEU A 619 0.47 -32.76 -11.76
C LEU A 619 -0.19 -33.48 -12.96
N PRO A 620 -1.42 -33.10 -13.39
CA PRO A 620 -2.30 -32.12 -12.76
C PRO A 620 -2.78 -32.57 -11.37
N TRP A 621 -2.78 -31.66 -10.41
CA TRP A 621 -3.15 -31.98 -9.03
C TRP A 621 -4.67 -32.11 -8.88
N ALA A 622 -5.09 -33.14 -8.14
CA ALA A 622 -6.48 -33.38 -7.79
C ALA A 622 -6.62 -33.53 -6.27
N ILE A 623 -7.78 -33.15 -5.73
CA ILE A 623 -8.08 -33.26 -4.30
C ILE A 623 -8.06 -34.74 -3.88
N PRO A 624 -7.29 -35.13 -2.85
CA PRO A 624 -7.28 -36.51 -2.37
C PRO A 624 -8.65 -36.97 -1.86
N PRO A 625 -9.10 -38.21 -2.16
CA PRO A 625 -10.41 -38.73 -1.73
C PRO A 625 -10.72 -38.55 -0.24
N ALA A 626 -9.69 -38.62 0.61
CA ALA A 626 -9.83 -38.46 2.07
C ALA A 626 -10.22 -37.04 2.52
N GLU A 627 -10.03 -35.99 1.71
CA GLU A 627 -10.47 -34.64 2.07
C GLU A 627 -11.99 -34.47 1.93
N PHE A 628 -12.63 -35.15 0.97
CA PHE A 628 -14.09 -35.14 0.80
C PHE A 628 -14.85 -35.75 1.99
N THR A 629 -14.18 -36.54 2.84
CA THR A 629 -14.75 -37.08 4.09
C THR A 629 -14.54 -36.16 5.29
N LYS A 630 -13.54 -35.26 5.24
CA LYS A 630 -13.20 -34.34 6.35
C LYS A 630 -13.85 -32.96 6.23
N ARG A 631 -14.23 -32.56 5.02
CA ARG A 631 -14.67 -31.20 4.68
C ARG A 631 -16.15 -31.17 4.36
N ARG A 632 -16.83 -30.05 4.62
CA ARG A 632 -18.21 -29.82 4.15
C ARG A 632 -18.16 -29.61 2.63
N ASP A 633 -18.76 -30.51 1.86
CA ASP A 633 -18.89 -30.39 0.42
C ASP A 633 -19.96 -29.34 0.08
N LEU A 634 -19.55 -28.28 -0.63
CA LEU A 634 -20.39 -27.16 -1.06
C LEU A 634 -20.37 -26.98 -2.58
N ARG A 635 -19.80 -27.94 -3.35
CA ARG A 635 -19.62 -27.84 -4.82
C ARG A 635 -20.92 -27.75 -5.65
N LYS A 636 -22.09 -27.81 -5.01
CA LYS A 636 -23.43 -27.72 -5.60
C LYS A 636 -24.16 -26.42 -5.24
N GLU A 637 -23.56 -25.59 -4.40
CA GLU A 637 -24.11 -24.29 -4.01
C GLU A 637 -23.60 -23.21 -4.96
N CYS A 638 -24.43 -22.20 -5.28
CA CYS A 638 -24.05 -21.11 -6.15
C CYS A 638 -23.00 -20.21 -5.48
N ILE A 639 -21.73 -20.45 -5.82
CA ILE A 639 -20.54 -19.77 -5.28
C ILE A 639 -19.76 -19.12 -6.43
N PHE A 640 -19.37 -17.87 -6.31
CA PHE A 640 -18.67 -17.11 -7.36
C PHE A 640 -17.62 -16.14 -6.77
N THR A 641 -16.67 -15.69 -7.58
CA THR A 641 -15.69 -14.65 -7.19
C THR A 641 -16.04 -13.30 -7.84
N ILE A 642 -15.65 -12.18 -7.22
CA ILE A 642 -15.83 -10.82 -7.76
C ILE A 642 -14.52 -10.05 -7.59
N ASP A 643 -13.76 -9.92 -8.68
CA ASP A 643 -12.37 -9.47 -8.65
C ASP A 643 -12.10 -8.28 -9.58
N PRO A 644 -10.89 -7.68 -9.57
CA PRO A 644 -10.39 -6.94 -10.72
C PRO A 644 -10.34 -7.84 -11.97
N SER A 645 -10.56 -7.25 -13.15
CA SER A 645 -10.56 -7.98 -14.42
C SER A 645 -9.25 -8.75 -14.62
N THR A 646 -8.13 -8.13 -14.24
CA THR A 646 -6.74 -8.60 -14.34
C THR A 646 -6.36 -9.70 -13.34
N ALA A 647 -7.16 -9.97 -12.32
CA ALA A 647 -6.80 -10.87 -11.22
C ALA A 647 -6.61 -12.34 -11.65
N LYS A 648 -5.66 -13.02 -11.00
CA LYS A 648 -5.29 -14.43 -11.24
C LYS A 648 -5.25 -15.24 -9.93
N ASP A 649 -4.84 -14.56 -8.88
CA ASP A 649 -4.77 -14.91 -7.47
C ASP A 649 -6.11 -14.62 -6.77
N LEU A 650 -7.12 -15.45 -7.08
CA LEU A 650 -8.47 -15.30 -6.52
C LEU A 650 -8.51 -15.92 -5.11
N ASP A 651 -8.39 -15.08 -4.09
CA ASP A 651 -8.32 -15.49 -2.67
C ASP A 651 -9.69 -15.85 -2.07
N ASP A 652 -10.75 -15.16 -2.49
CA ASP A 652 -12.09 -15.24 -1.90
C ASP A 652 -13.21 -15.54 -2.91
N ALA A 653 -14.27 -16.16 -2.42
CA ALA A 653 -15.52 -16.41 -3.14
C ALA A 653 -16.72 -16.22 -2.21
N LEU A 654 -17.86 -15.82 -2.77
CA LEU A 654 -19.09 -15.51 -2.06
C LEU A 654 -20.24 -16.44 -2.47
N SER A 655 -21.17 -16.68 -1.54
CA SER A 655 -22.50 -17.23 -1.82
C SER A 655 -23.57 -16.55 -0.96
N CYS A 656 -24.80 -16.51 -1.47
CA CYS A 656 -25.97 -16.00 -0.74
C CYS A 656 -27.23 -16.74 -1.16
N LYS A 657 -27.91 -17.34 -0.18
CA LYS A 657 -29.06 -18.23 -0.36
C LYS A 657 -30.18 -17.77 0.56
N GLN A 658 -31.32 -17.40 0.00
CA GLN A 658 -32.48 -17.03 0.82
C GLN A 658 -33.11 -18.29 1.44
N LEU A 659 -33.41 -18.21 2.73
CA LEU A 659 -33.98 -19.30 3.52
C LEU A 659 -35.51 -19.18 3.59
N PRO A 660 -36.24 -20.29 3.87
CA PRO A 660 -37.71 -20.28 3.92
C PRO A 660 -38.34 -19.38 5.00
N ASP A 661 -37.54 -18.90 5.97
CA ASP A 661 -37.95 -17.96 7.01
C ASP A 661 -37.63 -16.49 6.66
N GLY A 662 -37.22 -16.21 5.43
CA GLY A 662 -36.90 -14.86 4.93
C GLY A 662 -35.50 -14.35 5.28
N ASN A 663 -34.74 -15.08 6.10
CA ASN A 663 -33.32 -14.81 6.37
C ASN A 663 -32.43 -15.31 5.22
N PHE A 664 -31.12 -15.09 5.31
CA PHE A 664 -30.15 -15.54 4.31
C PHE A 664 -29.06 -16.43 4.94
N GLU A 665 -28.68 -17.53 4.28
CA GLU A 665 -27.39 -18.20 4.49
C GLU A 665 -26.38 -17.51 3.57
N VAL A 666 -25.34 -16.89 4.14
CA VAL A 666 -24.27 -16.19 3.41
C VAL A 666 -22.94 -16.86 3.72
N GLY A 667 -22.18 -17.17 2.68
CA GLY A 667 -20.87 -17.80 2.78
C GLY A 667 -19.75 -16.90 2.25
N VAL A 668 -18.67 -16.79 3.02
CA VAL A 668 -17.36 -16.30 2.57
C VAL A 668 -16.41 -17.49 2.55
N HIS A 669 -15.88 -17.83 1.38
CA HIS A 669 -15.07 -19.02 1.15
C HIS A 669 -13.66 -18.60 0.72
N ILE A 670 -12.68 -18.75 1.61
CA ILE A 670 -11.29 -18.30 1.38
C ILE A 670 -10.41 -19.49 0.99
N ALA A 671 -9.47 -19.31 0.06
CA ALA A 671 -8.51 -20.34 -0.36
C ALA A 671 -7.75 -20.97 0.83
N ASP A 672 -7.78 -22.30 0.97
CA ASP A 672 -7.09 -23.01 2.07
C ASP A 672 -5.59 -23.21 1.77
N VAL A 673 -4.87 -22.10 1.62
CA VAL A 673 -3.41 -22.07 1.44
C VAL A 673 -2.70 -22.82 2.58
N SER A 674 -3.28 -22.82 3.78
CA SER A 674 -2.74 -23.53 4.95
C SER A 674 -2.73 -25.06 4.83
N TYR A 675 -3.41 -25.64 3.84
CA TYR A 675 -3.30 -27.04 3.46
C TYR A 675 -2.01 -27.32 2.64
N PHE A 676 -1.59 -26.38 1.79
CA PHE A 676 -0.42 -26.52 0.92
C PHE A 676 0.87 -26.00 1.58
N VAL A 677 0.81 -24.88 2.31
CA VAL A 677 1.95 -24.26 2.98
C VAL A 677 2.03 -24.79 4.42
N LEU A 678 2.75 -25.88 4.63
CA LEU A 678 2.90 -26.54 5.93
C LEU A 678 3.96 -25.86 6.81
N GLU A 679 3.64 -25.66 8.10
CA GLU A 679 4.49 -24.97 9.08
C GLU A 679 5.90 -25.60 9.17
N GLY A 680 6.95 -24.78 9.01
CA GLY A 680 8.35 -25.19 9.11
C GLY A 680 8.96 -25.82 7.84
N THR A 681 8.28 -25.75 6.70
CA THR A 681 8.86 -26.09 5.38
C THR A 681 9.65 -24.92 4.78
N ALA A 682 10.50 -25.18 3.77
CA ALA A 682 11.19 -24.11 3.03
C ALA A 682 10.20 -23.14 2.37
N LEU A 683 9.06 -23.65 1.88
CA LEU A 683 7.95 -22.85 1.35
C LEU A 683 7.30 -21.95 2.41
N ASP A 684 7.11 -22.45 3.64
CA ASP A 684 6.62 -21.63 4.76
C ASP A 684 7.65 -20.57 5.20
N GLN A 685 8.94 -20.90 5.18
CA GLN A 685 10.00 -19.95 5.48
C GLN A 685 10.03 -18.80 4.47
N VAL A 686 10.09 -19.06 3.16
CA VAL A 686 10.12 -17.99 2.14
C VAL A 686 8.81 -17.18 2.12
N ALA A 687 7.66 -17.82 2.39
CA ALA A 687 6.40 -17.11 2.57
C ALA A 687 6.41 -16.18 3.79
N SER A 688 7.02 -16.61 4.91
CA SER A 688 7.22 -15.78 6.10
C SER A 688 8.26 -14.67 5.88
N GLU A 689 9.24 -14.88 5.00
CA GLU A 689 10.30 -13.91 4.68
C GLU A 689 9.78 -12.82 3.72
N ARG A 690 9.04 -13.17 2.67
CA ARG A 690 8.36 -12.22 1.78
C ARG A 690 7.17 -11.53 2.46
N ALA A 691 6.42 -12.26 3.28
CA ALA A 691 5.29 -11.83 4.11
C ALA A 691 4.05 -11.22 3.41
N THR A 692 4.20 -10.65 2.22
CA THR A 692 3.14 -10.10 1.37
C THR A 692 3.56 -10.18 -0.10
N SER A 693 2.61 -10.31 -1.02
CA SER A 693 2.86 -9.99 -2.43
C SER A 693 3.03 -8.47 -2.60
N VAL A 694 3.70 -8.04 -3.68
CA VAL A 694 3.91 -6.63 -4.03
C VAL A 694 3.39 -6.36 -5.43
N TYR A 695 2.41 -5.46 -5.56
CA TYR A 695 1.70 -5.16 -6.81
C TYR A 695 2.26 -3.89 -7.45
N LEU A 696 3.12 -4.04 -8.46
CA LEU A 696 3.63 -2.93 -9.27
C LEU A 696 2.65 -2.62 -10.41
N VAL A 697 2.80 -1.47 -11.07
CA VAL A 697 1.93 -1.05 -12.18
C VAL A 697 1.95 -2.03 -13.35
N GLN A 698 3.08 -2.69 -13.63
CA GLN A 698 3.23 -3.63 -14.75
C GLN A 698 3.31 -5.12 -14.36
N LYS A 699 3.57 -5.46 -13.10
CA LYS A 699 3.82 -6.85 -12.66
C LYS A 699 3.60 -7.05 -11.15
N VAL A 700 3.41 -8.31 -10.74
CA VAL A 700 3.30 -8.68 -9.32
C VAL A 700 4.50 -9.50 -8.91
N VAL A 701 5.12 -9.17 -7.77
CA VAL A 701 6.11 -10.01 -7.09
C VAL A 701 5.35 -10.88 -6.08
N PRO A 702 5.23 -12.21 -6.29
CA PRO A 702 4.34 -13.04 -5.50
C PRO A 702 5.00 -13.55 -4.22
N MET A 703 4.20 -13.69 -3.16
CA MET A 703 4.62 -14.31 -1.90
C MET A 703 4.89 -15.83 -2.03
N LEU A 704 4.15 -16.51 -2.90
CA LEU A 704 4.21 -17.97 -3.11
C LEU A 704 4.52 -18.30 -4.59
N PRO A 705 4.97 -19.53 -4.90
CA PRO A 705 5.16 -19.96 -6.29
C PRO A 705 3.87 -19.86 -7.12
N ARG A 706 3.99 -19.44 -8.39
CA ARG A 706 2.83 -19.21 -9.30
C ARG A 706 1.87 -20.40 -9.42
N LEU A 707 2.38 -21.64 -9.29
CA LEU A 707 1.55 -22.86 -9.26
C LEU A 707 0.53 -22.85 -8.11
N LEU A 708 0.87 -22.28 -6.95
CA LEU A 708 -0.10 -22.07 -5.87
C LEU A 708 -0.94 -20.83 -6.12
N CYS A 709 -0.32 -19.68 -6.43
CA CYS A 709 -1.01 -18.40 -6.57
C CYS A 709 -2.07 -18.38 -7.66
N GLU A 710 -1.78 -18.90 -8.85
CA GLU A 710 -2.63 -18.73 -10.04
C GLU A 710 -3.45 -19.98 -10.37
N GLU A 711 -2.98 -21.17 -9.97
CA GLU A 711 -3.64 -22.44 -10.26
C GLU A 711 -4.24 -23.11 -9.03
N LEU A 712 -3.44 -23.66 -8.10
CA LEU A 712 -3.93 -24.63 -7.11
C LEU A 712 -4.72 -24.02 -5.95
N CYS A 713 -4.31 -22.85 -5.43
CA CYS A 713 -5.04 -22.18 -4.35
C CYS A 713 -6.14 -21.26 -4.89
N SER A 714 -5.86 -20.54 -5.98
CA SER A 714 -6.80 -19.61 -6.62
C SER A 714 -8.13 -20.28 -6.95
N LEU A 715 -9.22 -19.61 -6.55
CA LEU A 715 -10.62 -20.06 -6.63
C LEU A 715 -11.22 -19.97 -8.05
N ASN A 716 -10.40 -20.33 -9.04
CA ASN A 716 -10.70 -20.45 -10.45
C ASN A 716 -12.06 -21.14 -10.72
N PRO A 717 -12.87 -20.62 -11.66
CA PRO A 717 -14.19 -21.16 -11.96
C PRO A 717 -14.12 -22.56 -12.59
N MET A 718 -15.17 -23.35 -12.36
CA MET A 718 -15.37 -24.71 -12.88
C MET A 718 -14.25 -25.71 -12.51
N LYS A 719 -13.45 -25.40 -11.48
CA LYS A 719 -12.47 -26.30 -10.85
C LYS A 719 -12.82 -26.52 -9.38
N ASP A 720 -12.80 -27.78 -8.91
CA ASP A 720 -12.94 -28.09 -7.48
C ASP A 720 -11.76 -27.50 -6.69
N ARG A 721 -12.04 -26.79 -5.59
CA ARG A 721 -11.05 -26.06 -4.79
C ARG A 721 -11.24 -26.27 -3.29
N LEU A 722 -10.12 -26.31 -2.56
CA LEU A 722 -10.10 -26.42 -1.10
C LEU A 722 -10.19 -25.04 -0.48
N THR A 723 -11.17 -24.85 0.41
CA THR A 723 -11.41 -23.58 1.10
C THR A 723 -11.54 -23.74 2.61
N PHE A 724 -11.38 -22.61 3.28
CA PHE A 724 -11.77 -22.38 4.66
C PHE A 724 -12.92 -21.37 4.61
N SER A 725 -14.12 -21.79 5.03
CA SER A 725 -15.31 -20.94 4.96
C SER A 725 -15.72 -20.42 6.33
N VAL A 726 -16.20 -19.18 6.32
CA VAL A 726 -17.10 -18.63 7.33
C VAL A 726 -18.49 -18.59 6.70
N MET A 727 -19.51 -19.05 7.42
CA MET A 727 -20.89 -19.02 6.97
C MET A 727 -21.77 -18.47 8.08
N TRP A 728 -22.71 -17.60 7.74
CA TRP A 728 -23.65 -17.03 8.70
C TRP A 728 -25.09 -17.24 8.27
N LYS A 729 -25.98 -17.31 9.25
CA LYS A 729 -27.38 -16.95 9.04
C LYS A 729 -27.55 -15.47 9.35
N LEU A 730 -27.91 -14.67 8.36
CA LEU A 730 -28.09 -13.21 8.48
C LEU A 730 -29.57 -12.82 8.33
N THR A 731 -30.00 -11.78 9.05
CA THR A 731 -31.24 -11.06 8.70
C THR A 731 -31.04 -10.26 7.40
N PRO A 732 -32.13 -9.78 6.76
CA PRO A 732 -32.02 -8.83 5.64
C PRO A 732 -31.23 -7.55 5.96
N ASP A 733 -31.21 -7.11 7.23
CA ASP A 733 -30.40 -5.99 7.71
C ASP A 733 -28.90 -6.32 7.85
N GLY A 734 -28.51 -7.59 7.71
CA GLY A 734 -27.14 -8.08 7.95
C GLY A 734 -26.81 -8.48 9.39
N LYS A 735 -27.79 -8.61 10.29
CA LYS A 735 -27.53 -9.04 11.68
C LYS A 735 -27.25 -10.54 11.74
N ILE A 736 -26.15 -10.94 12.38
CA ILE A 736 -25.81 -12.36 12.60
C ILE A 736 -26.82 -13.00 13.56
N LEU A 737 -27.40 -14.12 13.14
CA LEU A 737 -28.28 -14.99 13.94
C LEU A 737 -27.58 -16.30 14.33
N ASP A 738 -26.71 -16.81 13.46
CA ASP A 738 -25.89 -18.00 13.67
C ASP A 738 -24.58 -17.87 12.87
N GLU A 739 -23.51 -18.52 13.33
CA GLU A 739 -22.14 -18.40 12.78
C GLU A 739 -21.41 -19.75 12.80
N TRP A 740 -20.88 -20.14 11.64
CA TRP A 740 -20.17 -21.40 11.43
C TRP A 740 -18.82 -21.18 10.74
N PHE A 741 -17.78 -21.85 11.25
CA PHE A 741 -16.45 -21.89 10.64
C PHE A 741 -16.10 -23.34 10.28
N GLY A 742 -15.48 -23.57 9.13
CA GLY A 742 -14.98 -24.89 8.80
C GLY A 742 -14.26 -25.01 7.46
N ARG A 743 -13.53 -26.11 7.30
CA ARG A 743 -12.90 -26.48 6.03
C ARG A 743 -13.91 -27.11 5.07
N THR A 744 -13.81 -26.70 3.83
CA THR A 744 -14.83 -26.86 2.79
C THR A 744 -14.20 -27.25 1.46
N ILE A 745 -15.03 -27.75 0.56
CA ILE A 745 -14.68 -27.93 -0.87
C ILE A 745 -15.76 -27.22 -1.68
N ILE A 746 -15.34 -26.33 -2.58
CA ILE A 746 -16.23 -25.54 -3.45
C ILE A 746 -15.89 -25.78 -4.92
N CYS A 747 -16.78 -25.38 -5.81
CA CYS A 747 -16.52 -25.28 -7.25
C CYS A 747 -17.13 -23.96 -7.72
N SER A 748 -16.30 -22.94 -7.97
CA SER A 748 -16.80 -21.61 -8.32
C SER A 748 -17.54 -21.66 -9.66
N CYS A 749 -18.77 -21.16 -9.73
CA CYS A 749 -19.59 -21.23 -10.93
C CYS A 749 -19.19 -20.19 -11.98
N VAL A 750 -18.57 -19.07 -11.58
CA VAL A 750 -18.09 -18.00 -12.47
C VAL A 750 -17.03 -17.11 -11.76
N LYS A 751 -16.05 -16.60 -12.51
CA LYS A 751 -15.21 -15.45 -12.09
C LYS A 751 -15.83 -14.18 -12.65
N LEU A 752 -16.35 -13.30 -11.81
CA LEU A 752 -16.86 -11.99 -12.23
C LEU A 752 -15.80 -10.90 -12.07
N SER A 753 -15.95 -9.81 -12.81
CA SER A 753 -15.22 -8.57 -12.52
C SER A 753 -16.09 -7.65 -11.67
N TYR A 754 -15.49 -6.66 -11.03
CA TYR A 754 -16.23 -5.57 -10.37
C TYR A 754 -17.23 -4.88 -11.31
N ASP A 755 -16.93 -4.75 -12.61
CA ASP A 755 -17.86 -4.17 -13.58
C ASP A 755 -18.98 -5.13 -14.00
N HIS A 756 -18.74 -6.44 -14.11
CA HIS A 756 -19.81 -7.42 -14.34
C HIS A 756 -20.80 -7.40 -13.16
N ALA A 757 -20.29 -7.43 -11.93
CA ALA A 757 -21.11 -7.35 -10.72
C ALA A 757 -21.83 -5.99 -10.58
N GLN A 758 -21.16 -4.87 -10.90
CA GLN A 758 -21.80 -3.54 -10.90
C GLN A 758 -22.92 -3.46 -11.94
N THR A 759 -22.71 -3.98 -13.15
CA THR A 759 -23.72 -3.98 -14.21
C THR A 759 -24.96 -4.77 -13.80
N MET A 760 -24.78 -5.90 -13.10
CA MET A 760 -25.89 -6.68 -12.51
C MET A 760 -26.64 -5.90 -11.41
N ILE A 761 -25.91 -5.14 -10.57
CA ILE A 761 -26.48 -4.29 -9.52
C ILE A 761 -27.30 -3.12 -10.10
N GLU A 762 -26.80 -2.47 -11.16
CA GLU A 762 -27.44 -1.33 -11.82
C GLU A 762 -28.63 -1.74 -12.69
N ASN A 763 -28.63 -2.98 -13.20
CA ASN A 763 -29.65 -3.49 -14.12
C ASN A 763 -30.40 -4.72 -13.54
N PRO A 764 -31.07 -4.61 -12.38
CA PRO A 764 -31.63 -5.76 -11.66
C PRO A 764 -32.76 -6.49 -12.41
N ALA A 765 -33.38 -5.85 -13.40
CA ALA A 765 -34.42 -6.43 -14.24
C ALA A 765 -33.93 -6.84 -15.65
N LYS A 766 -32.65 -6.65 -15.96
CA LYS A 766 -32.07 -7.08 -17.25
C LYS A 766 -31.78 -8.57 -17.19
N VAL A 767 -32.30 -9.30 -18.17
CA VAL A 767 -31.83 -10.65 -18.51
C VAL A 767 -30.55 -10.49 -19.33
N PHE A 768 -29.42 -10.97 -18.80
CA PHE A 768 -28.13 -10.92 -19.48
C PHE A 768 -27.98 -12.03 -20.51
N CYS A 769 -27.37 -11.72 -21.64
CA CYS A 769 -27.00 -12.73 -22.64
C CYS A 769 -25.65 -13.37 -22.28
N PRO A 770 -25.40 -14.66 -22.58
CA PRO A 770 -24.13 -15.32 -22.28
C PRO A 770 -22.89 -14.64 -22.87
N GLU A 771 -23.04 -13.88 -23.96
CA GLU A 771 -21.97 -13.16 -24.66
C GLU A 771 -21.57 -11.85 -23.96
N GLU A 772 -22.38 -11.33 -23.03
CA GLU A 772 -22.07 -10.12 -22.25
C GLU A 772 -21.26 -10.40 -20.98
N LEU A 773 -21.03 -11.67 -20.65
CA LEU A 773 -20.55 -12.12 -19.35
C LEU A 773 -19.49 -13.23 -19.47
N PRO A 774 -18.64 -13.41 -18.43
CA PRO A 774 -17.62 -14.44 -18.43
C PRO A 774 -18.24 -15.86 -18.33
N PRO A 775 -17.53 -16.92 -18.78
CA PRO A 775 -18.06 -18.28 -18.82
C PRO A 775 -18.59 -18.79 -17.48
N VAL A 776 -19.81 -19.34 -17.50
CA VAL A 776 -20.55 -19.82 -16.33
C VAL A 776 -20.69 -21.35 -16.36
N SER A 777 -20.59 -21.99 -15.20
CA SER A 777 -20.89 -23.41 -15.00
C SER A 777 -22.33 -23.74 -15.41
N PRO A 778 -22.58 -24.77 -16.25
CA PRO A 778 -23.92 -25.14 -16.72
C PRO A 778 -24.83 -25.71 -15.62
N GLN A 779 -24.36 -25.80 -14.37
CA GLN A 779 -25.14 -26.22 -13.20
C GLN A 779 -25.91 -25.07 -12.53
N HIS A 780 -25.53 -23.81 -12.79
CA HIS A 780 -26.15 -22.63 -12.19
C HIS A 780 -26.63 -21.66 -13.27
N SER A 781 -27.69 -20.91 -12.97
CA SER A 781 -28.25 -19.95 -13.95
C SER A 781 -27.72 -18.54 -13.74
N LEU A 782 -27.64 -17.75 -14.81
CA LEU A 782 -27.29 -16.33 -14.71
C LEU A 782 -28.24 -15.55 -13.79
N ALA A 783 -29.52 -15.90 -13.78
CA ALA A 783 -30.53 -15.28 -12.91
C ALA A 783 -30.31 -15.61 -11.42
N GLU A 784 -29.87 -16.83 -11.10
CA GLU A 784 -29.51 -17.26 -9.74
C GLU A 784 -28.29 -16.48 -9.22
N ILE A 785 -27.24 -16.36 -10.04
CA ILE A 785 -26.03 -15.59 -9.73
C ILE A 785 -26.37 -14.09 -9.54
N GLN A 786 -27.14 -13.51 -10.47
CA GLN A 786 -27.61 -12.12 -10.41
C GLN A 786 -28.43 -11.88 -9.13
N GLN A 787 -29.37 -12.77 -8.79
CA GLN A 787 -30.17 -12.63 -7.58
C GLN A 787 -29.32 -12.75 -6.30
N ALA A 788 -28.33 -13.65 -6.27
CA ALA A 788 -27.40 -13.75 -5.15
C ALA A 788 -26.58 -12.46 -4.97
N ILE A 789 -26.11 -11.84 -6.06
CA ILE A 789 -25.38 -10.56 -6.04
C ILE A 789 -26.28 -9.41 -5.58
N LEU A 790 -27.53 -9.35 -6.05
CA LEU A 790 -28.50 -8.36 -5.59
C LEU A 790 -28.81 -8.50 -4.09
N ASN A 791 -28.94 -9.73 -3.60
CA ASN A 791 -29.13 -10.00 -2.17
C ASN A 791 -27.90 -9.58 -1.35
N LEU A 792 -26.69 -9.98 -1.78
CA LEU A 792 -25.42 -9.57 -1.17
C LEU A 792 -25.29 -8.03 -1.13
N HIS A 793 -25.64 -7.32 -2.21
CA HIS A 793 -25.60 -5.86 -2.27
C HIS A 793 -26.54 -5.22 -1.23
N GLN A 794 -27.79 -5.67 -1.08
CA GLN A 794 -28.72 -5.09 -0.10
C GLN A 794 -28.25 -5.34 1.35
N ILE A 795 -27.72 -6.52 1.63
CA ILE A 795 -27.16 -6.87 2.94
C ILE A 795 -25.90 -6.02 3.22
N ALA A 796 -24.96 -5.93 2.27
CA ALA A 796 -23.76 -5.11 2.39
C ALA A 796 -24.09 -3.62 2.55
N LYS A 797 -25.09 -3.10 1.83
CA LYS A 797 -25.56 -1.72 2.00
C LYS A 797 -26.09 -1.45 3.41
N SER A 798 -26.70 -2.45 4.03
CA SER A 798 -27.20 -2.38 5.42
C SER A 798 -26.06 -2.51 6.44
N LEU A 799 -25.16 -3.50 6.28
CA LEU A 799 -23.93 -3.66 7.06
C LEU A 799 -23.09 -2.38 7.04
N ARG A 800 -22.85 -1.80 5.86
CA ARG A 800 -22.10 -0.56 5.69
C ARG A 800 -22.74 0.60 6.44
N LYS A 801 -24.05 0.80 6.25
CA LYS A 801 -24.80 1.86 6.93
C LYS A 801 -24.70 1.72 8.45
N GLN A 802 -24.83 0.50 8.96
CA GLN A 802 -24.68 0.21 10.38
C GLN A 802 -23.25 0.52 10.87
N ARG A 803 -22.21 0.07 10.15
CA ARG A 803 -20.80 0.33 10.47
C ARG A 803 -20.44 1.82 10.56
N PHE A 804 -21.04 2.68 9.73
CA PHE A 804 -20.85 4.14 9.83
C PHE A 804 -21.72 4.80 10.91
N ILE A 805 -22.88 4.24 11.25
CA ILE A 805 -23.69 4.65 12.43
C ILE A 805 -22.95 4.29 13.73
N ASP A 806 -22.34 3.11 13.78
CA ASP A 806 -21.45 2.67 14.87
C ASP A 806 -20.10 3.41 14.88
N GLY A 807 -19.90 4.35 13.95
CA GLY A 807 -18.84 5.34 14.02
C GLY A 807 -17.52 4.94 13.38
N ALA A 808 -17.49 4.09 12.35
CA ALA A 808 -16.30 3.92 11.51
C ALA A 808 -15.97 5.19 10.69
N LEU A 809 -14.74 5.25 10.15
CA LEU A 809 -14.27 6.30 9.26
C LEU A 809 -13.81 5.74 7.90
N ARG A 810 -13.84 6.61 6.88
CA ARG A 810 -13.17 6.43 5.60
C ARG A 810 -12.45 7.73 5.20
N LEU A 811 -11.16 7.64 4.87
CA LEU A 811 -10.29 8.73 4.38
C LEU A 811 -9.55 8.26 3.11
N ASP A 812 -10.30 7.82 2.11
CA ASP A 812 -9.70 7.33 0.86
C ASP A 812 -9.18 8.48 0.01
N GLN A 813 -7.88 8.42 -0.29
CA GLN A 813 -7.23 9.28 -1.26
C GLN A 813 -7.37 8.71 -2.67
N LEU A 814 -7.45 9.59 -3.67
CA LEU A 814 -7.49 9.25 -5.09
C LEU A 814 -6.31 8.32 -5.47
N LYS A 815 -6.60 7.11 -5.96
CA LYS A 815 -5.60 6.16 -6.49
C LYS A 815 -5.56 6.24 -8.02
N LEU A 816 -4.36 6.34 -8.59
CA LEU A 816 -4.16 6.21 -10.04
C LEU A 816 -4.16 4.74 -10.47
N ALA A 817 -4.81 4.46 -11.59
CA ALA A 817 -4.69 3.26 -12.39
C ALA A 817 -4.16 3.61 -13.79
N PHE A 818 -3.54 2.64 -14.47
CA PHE A 818 -2.83 2.87 -15.74
C PHE A 818 -3.32 1.95 -16.85
N THR A 819 -3.40 2.50 -18.06
CA THR A 819 -3.52 1.76 -19.31
C THR A 819 -2.12 1.65 -19.92
N LEU A 820 -1.63 0.42 -20.07
CA LEU A 820 -0.30 0.13 -20.59
C LEU A 820 -0.38 -0.38 -22.03
N ASP A 821 0.60 0.01 -22.82
CA ASP A 821 0.84 -0.59 -24.13
C ASP A 821 1.31 -2.04 -23.97
N LYS A 822 0.78 -2.95 -24.80
CA LYS A 822 1.05 -4.40 -24.70
C LYS A 822 2.47 -4.78 -25.07
N GLU A 823 3.08 -4.07 -26.02
CA GLU A 823 4.34 -4.49 -26.65
C GLU A 823 5.55 -3.77 -26.06
N SER A 824 5.40 -2.48 -25.74
CA SER A 824 6.44 -1.65 -25.12
C SER A 824 6.35 -1.56 -23.59
N GLY A 825 5.20 -1.88 -22.99
CA GLY A 825 4.94 -1.71 -21.55
C GLY A 825 4.79 -0.25 -21.09
N MET A 826 4.81 0.71 -22.01
CA MET A 826 4.73 2.14 -21.71
C MET A 826 3.31 2.55 -21.29
N PRO A 827 3.15 3.51 -20.36
CA PRO A 827 1.83 4.04 -20.00
C PRO A 827 1.26 4.90 -21.15
N GLN A 828 0.19 4.42 -21.79
CA GLN A 828 -0.57 5.20 -22.78
C GLN A 828 -1.56 6.17 -22.12
N GLY A 829 -1.99 5.87 -20.89
CA GLY A 829 -3.02 6.62 -20.17
C GLY A 829 -3.03 6.32 -18.68
N CYS A 830 -3.60 7.24 -17.90
CA CYS A 830 -3.93 6.99 -16.50
C CYS A 830 -5.27 7.62 -16.12
N TYR A 831 -5.91 7.07 -15.09
CA TYR A 831 -7.22 7.51 -14.60
C TYR A 831 -7.35 7.25 -13.10
N ILE A 832 -8.31 7.91 -12.46
CA ILE A 832 -8.63 7.67 -11.03
C ILE A 832 -9.46 6.39 -10.93
N TYR A 833 -9.02 5.45 -10.08
CA TYR A 833 -9.74 4.22 -9.80
C TYR A 833 -11.09 4.51 -9.12
N GLN A 834 -12.19 4.04 -9.73
CA GLN A 834 -13.55 4.32 -9.24
C GLN A 834 -14.02 3.25 -8.25
N TYR A 835 -14.35 3.65 -7.02
CA TYR A 835 -14.82 2.73 -5.98
C TYR A 835 -16.36 2.59 -5.99
N ARG A 836 -16.84 1.54 -6.66
CA ARG A 836 -18.25 1.28 -7.00
C ARG A 836 -18.96 0.42 -5.95
N ASP A 837 -20.25 0.14 -6.13
CA ASP A 837 -21.04 -0.64 -5.16
C ASP A 837 -20.65 -2.12 -5.12
N SER A 838 -20.19 -2.68 -6.24
CA SER A 838 -19.58 -4.02 -6.29
C SER A 838 -18.30 -4.13 -5.43
N ASN A 839 -17.49 -3.07 -5.33
CA ASN A 839 -16.36 -3.05 -4.38
C ASN A 839 -16.85 -3.02 -2.92
N LYS A 840 -17.85 -2.19 -2.62
CA LYS A 840 -18.45 -2.06 -1.27
C LYS A 840 -19.08 -3.38 -0.81
N LEU A 841 -19.70 -4.13 -1.73
CA LEU A 841 -20.25 -5.47 -1.50
C LEU A 841 -19.18 -6.41 -0.93
N VAL A 842 -18.04 -6.54 -1.62
CA VAL A 842 -16.93 -7.40 -1.16
C VAL A 842 -16.32 -6.85 0.15
N GLU A 843 -16.15 -5.53 0.28
CA GLU A 843 -15.61 -4.88 1.50
C GLU A 843 -16.34 -5.33 2.78
N GLU A 844 -17.67 -5.23 2.83
CA GLU A 844 -18.39 -5.54 4.08
C GLU A 844 -18.31 -7.03 4.46
N PHE A 845 -18.37 -7.96 3.50
CA PHE A 845 -18.28 -9.40 3.81
C PHE A 845 -16.87 -9.84 4.17
N MET A 846 -15.83 -9.24 3.58
CA MET A 846 -14.44 -9.48 4.01
C MET A 846 -14.16 -8.89 5.39
N LEU A 847 -14.71 -7.71 5.70
CA LEU A 847 -14.67 -7.14 7.05
C LEU A 847 -15.38 -8.04 8.06
N LEU A 848 -16.58 -8.55 7.74
CA LEU A 848 -17.35 -9.46 8.60
C LEU A 848 -16.58 -10.76 8.87
N ALA A 849 -15.98 -11.37 7.84
CA ALA A 849 -15.15 -12.57 7.97
C ALA A 849 -13.93 -12.33 8.86
N ASN A 850 -13.21 -11.22 8.64
CA ASN A 850 -12.04 -10.84 9.42
C ASN A 850 -12.39 -10.58 10.91
N MET A 851 -13.54 -9.96 11.20
CA MET A 851 -14.01 -9.74 12.58
C MET A 851 -14.43 -11.05 13.26
N ALA A 852 -15.24 -11.87 12.60
CA ALA A 852 -15.67 -13.18 13.08
C ALA A 852 -14.47 -14.07 13.46
N VAL A 853 -13.50 -14.19 12.53
CA VAL A 853 -12.27 -14.97 12.77
C VAL A 853 -11.42 -14.37 13.87
N ALA A 854 -11.28 -13.03 13.96
CA ALA A 854 -10.56 -12.37 15.06
C ALA A 854 -11.13 -12.73 16.44
N HIS A 855 -12.47 -12.68 16.58
CA HIS A 855 -13.15 -13.09 17.81
C HIS A 855 -12.92 -14.58 18.13
N GLN A 856 -13.07 -15.46 17.14
CA GLN A 856 -12.93 -16.92 17.33
C GLN A 856 -11.49 -17.35 17.71
N ILE A 857 -10.46 -16.80 17.05
CA ILE A 857 -9.06 -17.13 17.41
C ILE A 857 -8.64 -16.51 18.74
N TYR A 858 -9.15 -15.31 19.09
CA TYR A 858 -8.86 -14.69 20.38
C TYR A 858 -9.50 -15.44 21.54
N ARG A 859 -10.80 -15.78 21.43
CA ARG A 859 -11.53 -16.61 22.40
C ARG A 859 -10.84 -17.94 22.67
N SER A 860 -10.23 -18.53 21.64
CA SER A 860 -9.57 -19.84 21.72
C SER A 860 -8.12 -19.75 22.22
N PHE A 861 -7.40 -18.67 21.89
CA PHE A 861 -5.97 -18.51 22.17
C PHE A 861 -5.62 -17.08 22.63
N PRO A 862 -6.09 -16.60 23.79
CA PRO A 862 -5.95 -15.20 24.20
C PRO A 862 -4.51 -14.73 24.45
N GLU A 863 -3.55 -15.65 24.59
CA GLU A 863 -2.10 -15.33 24.65
C GLU A 863 -1.35 -15.55 23.32
N LYS A 864 -2.01 -16.00 22.24
CA LYS A 864 -1.36 -16.34 20.97
C LYS A 864 -2.07 -15.81 19.72
N ALA A 865 -3.29 -15.29 19.82
CA ALA A 865 -4.01 -14.77 18.68
C ALA A 865 -3.20 -13.68 17.96
N MET A 866 -3.08 -13.85 16.65
CA MET A 866 -2.51 -12.92 15.69
C MET A 866 -3.62 -11.97 15.25
N LEU A 867 -3.55 -10.72 15.68
CA LEU A 867 -4.57 -9.69 15.43
C LEU A 867 -3.96 -8.47 14.73
N ARG A 868 -4.82 -7.59 14.19
CA ARG A 868 -4.46 -6.31 13.57
C ARG A 868 -5.20 -5.19 14.32
N ARG A 869 -4.46 -4.30 14.98
CA ARG A 869 -4.98 -3.14 15.73
C ARG A 869 -4.70 -1.85 14.97
N HIS A 870 -5.45 -0.80 15.26
CA HIS A 870 -5.19 0.54 14.73
C HIS A 870 -5.14 1.52 15.91
N PRO A 871 -3.97 2.09 16.28
CA PRO A 871 -3.90 3.10 17.34
C PRO A 871 -4.59 4.43 16.95
N PRO A 872 -4.86 5.31 17.94
CA PRO A 872 -5.26 6.70 17.71
C PRO A 872 -4.14 7.54 17.05
N PRO A 873 -4.40 8.78 16.59
CA PRO A 873 -3.47 9.58 15.82
C PRO A 873 -2.41 10.15 16.75
N GLN A 874 -1.41 10.78 16.16
CA GLN A 874 -0.47 11.59 16.91
C GLN A 874 -1.19 12.86 17.38
N THR A 875 -1.56 12.89 18.66
CA THR A 875 -2.37 13.94 19.29
C THR A 875 -1.88 15.37 18.98
N LYS A 876 -0.57 15.56 18.79
CA LYS A 876 -0.01 16.85 18.38
C LYS A 876 -0.37 17.24 16.93
N LEU A 877 -0.16 16.35 15.97
CA LEU A 877 -0.56 16.58 14.58
C LEU A 877 -2.08 16.79 14.45
N LEU A 878 -2.87 16.13 15.31
CA LEU A 878 -4.32 16.35 15.40
C LEU A 878 -4.66 17.75 15.94
N ASN A 879 -4.01 18.21 17.02
CA ASN A 879 -4.20 19.57 17.56
C ASN A 879 -3.76 20.65 16.56
N ASP A 880 -2.64 20.44 15.87
CA ASP A 880 -2.13 21.36 14.85
C ASP A 880 -3.10 21.45 13.65
N LEU A 881 -3.81 20.35 13.34
CA LEU A 881 -4.87 20.27 12.33
C LEU A 881 -6.20 20.91 12.80
N MET A 882 -6.57 20.75 14.08
CA MET A 882 -7.72 21.42 14.69
C MET A 882 -7.56 22.95 14.66
N GLU A 883 -6.36 23.47 14.99
CA GLU A 883 -6.08 24.90 14.90
C GLU A 883 -6.17 25.39 13.45
N PHE A 884 -5.70 24.60 12.48
CA PHE A 884 -5.87 24.91 11.06
C PHE A 884 -7.35 24.96 10.63
N CYS A 885 -8.20 24.03 11.08
CA CYS A 885 -9.64 24.06 10.76
C CYS A 885 -10.33 25.30 11.34
N ASP A 886 -10.05 25.67 12.59
CA ASP A 886 -10.52 26.93 13.20
C ASP A 886 -10.04 28.17 12.42
N GLN A 887 -8.77 28.19 11.98
CA GLN A 887 -8.25 29.27 11.13
C GLN A 887 -9.03 29.41 9.82
N MET A 888 -9.37 28.29 9.17
CA MET A 888 -10.12 28.26 7.92
C MET A 888 -11.64 28.43 8.08
N GLY A 889 -12.15 28.56 9.32
CA GLY A 889 -13.59 28.64 9.59
C GLY A 889 -14.36 27.35 9.32
N LEU A 890 -13.68 26.20 9.41
CA LEU A 890 -14.28 24.87 9.24
C LEU A 890 -14.68 24.32 10.62
N ASP A 891 -15.98 24.08 10.82
CA ASP A 891 -16.50 23.40 12.01
C ASP A 891 -16.32 21.88 11.84
N VAL A 892 -15.45 21.28 12.64
CA VAL A 892 -15.00 19.88 12.49
C VAL A 892 -14.89 19.22 13.85
N ASP A 893 -15.65 18.15 14.08
CA ASP A 893 -15.64 17.41 15.33
C ASP A 893 -14.60 16.28 15.29
N PHE A 894 -13.52 16.46 16.06
CA PHE A 894 -12.44 15.47 16.25
C PHE A 894 -12.61 14.67 17.57
N SER A 895 -13.86 14.38 17.99
CA SER A 895 -14.15 13.59 19.21
C SER A 895 -14.46 12.10 18.98
N SER A 896 -14.62 11.63 17.74
CA SER A 896 -14.73 10.20 17.42
C SER A 896 -14.42 9.91 15.94
N ALA A 897 -14.21 8.64 15.56
CA ALA A 897 -14.09 8.22 14.16
C ALA A 897 -15.32 8.64 13.35
N GLY A 898 -16.50 8.32 13.88
CA GLY A 898 -17.79 8.70 13.32
C GLY A 898 -18.01 10.22 13.30
N SER A 899 -17.53 10.95 14.31
CA SER A 899 -17.60 12.42 14.36
C SER A 899 -16.85 13.05 13.20
N LEU A 900 -15.58 12.67 12.99
CA LEU A 900 -14.80 13.24 11.90
C LEU A 900 -15.34 12.79 10.55
N HIS A 901 -15.81 11.54 10.44
CA HIS A 901 -16.45 11.05 9.21
C HIS A 901 -17.72 11.83 8.88
N LYS A 902 -18.52 12.12 9.91
CA LYS A 902 -19.74 12.91 9.79
C LYS A 902 -19.42 14.35 9.44
N SER A 903 -18.47 15.02 10.10
CA SER A 903 -18.02 16.35 9.67
C SER A 903 -17.53 16.33 8.22
N LEU A 904 -16.71 15.36 7.82
CA LEU A 904 -16.29 15.16 6.41
C LEU A 904 -17.42 14.76 5.44
N SER A 905 -18.63 14.50 5.92
CA SER A 905 -19.81 14.25 5.09
C SER A 905 -20.73 15.47 5.05
N ASP A 906 -20.92 16.15 6.19
CA ASP A 906 -21.80 17.31 6.36
C ASP A 906 -21.17 18.62 5.85
N LEU A 907 -19.83 18.71 5.73
CA LEU A 907 -19.10 19.91 5.30
C LEU A 907 -19.19 20.27 3.81
N PHE A 908 -19.88 19.47 2.97
CA PHE A 908 -19.76 19.57 1.52
C PHE A 908 -21.11 19.58 0.79
N GLY A 909 -21.27 20.54 -0.12
CA GLY A 909 -22.33 20.53 -1.13
C GLY A 909 -22.00 19.60 -2.30
N ALA A 910 -22.91 19.53 -3.28
CA ALA A 910 -22.79 18.68 -4.47
C ALA A 910 -22.11 19.39 -5.67
N ASP A 911 -21.21 20.35 -5.41
CA ASP A 911 -20.47 21.07 -6.45
C ASP A 911 -18.98 20.67 -6.48
N LYS A 912 -18.33 20.94 -7.63
CA LYS A 912 -16.90 20.65 -7.86
C LYS A 912 -15.97 21.22 -6.78
N TYR A 913 -16.30 22.40 -6.24
CA TYR A 913 -15.45 23.07 -5.26
C TYR A 913 -15.51 22.35 -3.92
N ALA A 914 -16.71 21.95 -3.48
CA ALA A 914 -16.91 21.15 -2.30
C ALA A 914 -16.26 19.76 -2.41
N GLU A 915 -16.35 19.11 -3.58
CA GLU A 915 -15.68 17.82 -3.85
C GLU A 915 -14.14 17.95 -3.83
N ALA A 916 -13.58 18.96 -4.51
CA ALA A 916 -12.15 19.26 -4.45
C ALA A 916 -11.67 19.58 -3.02
N ARG A 917 -12.46 20.34 -2.25
CA ARG A 917 -12.18 20.68 -0.86
C ARG A 917 -12.22 19.45 0.05
N LYS A 918 -13.12 18.52 -0.21
CA LYS A 918 -13.18 17.21 0.45
C LYS A 918 -11.91 16.41 0.19
N GLU A 919 -11.44 16.29 -1.05
CA GLU A 919 -10.21 15.55 -1.36
C GLU A 919 -8.96 16.16 -0.72
N VAL A 920 -8.87 17.50 -0.67
CA VAL A 920 -7.79 18.19 0.08
C VAL A 920 -7.90 17.92 1.58
N LEU A 921 -9.10 18.00 2.17
CA LEU A 921 -9.30 17.76 3.61
C LEU A 921 -9.06 16.29 3.98
N THR A 922 -9.50 15.32 3.15
CA THR A 922 -9.13 13.90 3.29
C THR A 922 -7.62 13.73 3.32
N ASN A 923 -6.89 14.29 2.34
CA ASN A 923 -5.42 14.26 2.30
C ASN A 923 -4.77 14.88 3.54
N MET A 924 -5.31 15.99 4.05
CA MET A 924 -4.83 16.63 5.29
C MET A 924 -5.12 15.77 6.53
N PHE A 925 -6.30 15.19 6.60
CA PHE A 925 -6.80 14.43 7.75
C PHE A 925 -6.13 13.04 7.81
N SER A 926 -5.60 12.51 6.72
CA SER A 926 -4.71 11.33 6.76
C SER A 926 -3.33 11.60 7.37
N ARG A 927 -2.93 12.85 7.68
CA ARG A 927 -1.54 13.17 8.12
C ARG A 927 -1.24 12.95 9.62
N PRO A 928 -2.18 13.15 10.57
CA PRO A 928 -1.95 12.81 11.98
C PRO A 928 -1.85 11.30 12.26
N MET A 929 -2.18 10.47 11.26
CA MET A 929 -2.63 9.09 11.42
C MET A 929 -1.45 8.10 11.55
N GLN A 930 -1.60 7.12 12.43
CA GLN A 930 -0.66 6.05 12.81
C GLN A 930 -1.06 4.66 12.25
N MET A 931 -0.46 4.29 11.11
CA MET A 931 -0.54 2.97 10.45
C MET A 931 -0.96 1.77 11.34
N ALA A 932 -2.00 1.05 10.92
CA ALA A 932 -2.43 -0.20 11.53
C ALA A 932 -1.32 -1.27 11.60
N LEU A 933 -1.29 -2.02 12.71
CA LEU A 933 -0.22 -2.95 13.07
C LEU A 933 -0.77 -4.34 13.39
N TYR A 934 -0.15 -5.37 12.82
CA TYR A 934 -0.24 -6.73 13.33
C TYR A 934 0.44 -6.84 14.69
N PHE A 935 -0.09 -7.67 15.59
CA PHE A 935 0.48 -7.93 16.91
C PHE A 935 0.07 -9.31 17.48
N CYS A 936 0.83 -9.79 18.45
CA CYS A 936 0.47 -10.95 19.27
C CYS A 936 -0.19 -10.50 20.58
N THR A 937 -1.43 -10.91 20.79
CA THR A 937 -2.25 -10.62 21.98
C THR A 937 -1.54 -10.93 23.30
N GLY A 938 -0.77 -12.02 23.42
CA GLY A 938 -0.06 -12.34 24.66
C GLY A 938 1.14 -11.44 24.99
N VAL A 939 1.52 -10.51 24.11
CA VAL A 939 2.59 -9.52 24.34
C VAL A 939 2.01 -8.17 24.77
N LEU A 940 0.94 -7.72 24.11
CA LEU A 940 0.22 -6.49 24.44
C LEU A 940 -0.79 -6.77 25.56
N ARG A 941 -0.51 -6.34 26.78
CA ARG A 941 -1.32 -6.71 27.98
C ARG A 941 -2.59 -5.91 28.18
N ASP A 942 -2.78 -4.83 27.42
CA ASP A 942 -3.89 -3.92 27.57
C ASP A 942 -4.85 -4.11 26.39
N GLU A 943 -5.99 -4.75 26.65
CA GLU A 943 -7.00 -5.08 25.65
C GLU A 943 -7.63 -3.82 25.04
N SER A 944 -7.61 -2.67 25.73
CA SER A 944 -8.09 -1.40 25.16
C SER A 944 -7.26 -0.95 23.95
N LEU A 945 -6.00 -1.39 23.86
CA LEU A 945 -5.09 -1.07 22.76
C LEU A 945 -5.26 -2.01 21.55
N PHE A 946 -6.12 -3.03 21.63
CA PHE A 946 -6.39 -3.99 20.54
C PHE A 946 -7.33 -3.40 19.49
N HIS A 947 -8.09 -2.38 19.87
CA HIS A 947 -9.08 -1.67 19.09
C HIS A 947 -8.57 -1.26 17.69
N HIS A 948 -9.46 -1.30 16.70
CA HIS A 948 -9.19 -0.89 15.33
C HIS A 948 -9.91 0.43 15.02
N TYR A 949 -9.34 1.51 15.56
CA TYR A 949 -9.74 2.92 15.46
C TYR A 949 -10.48 3.32 14.17
N ALA A 950 -9.89 3.09 12.99
CA ALA A 950 -10.51 3.34 11.67
C ALA A 950 -11.88 2.67 11.45
N LEU A 951 -12.05 1.44 11.94
CA LEU A 951 -13.26 0.63 11.79
C LEU A 951 -14.18 0.72 13.03
N ASN A 952 -13.72 1.40 14.09
CA ASN A 952 -14.32 1.46 15.43
C ASN A 952 -14.68 0.10 16.08
N VAL A 953 -13.98 -0.99 15.74
CA VAL A 953 -14.21 -2.34 16.30
C VAL A 953 -13.20 -2.74 17.38
N PRO A 954 -13.57 -3.56 18.39
CA PRO A 954 -12.67 -3.95 19.48
C PRO A 954 -11.58 -4.96 19.06
N LEU A 955 -11.88 -5.85 18.12
CA LEU A 955 -10.97 -6.88 17.62
C LEU A 955 -11.04 -6.92 16.09
N TYR A 956 -9.89 -7.04 15.44
CA TYR A 956 -9.76 -7.22 14.00
C TYR A 956 -8.51 -8.05 13.67
N THR A 957 -8.50 -8.71 12.52
CA THR A 957 -7.33 -9.43 11.97
C THR A 957 -7.45 -9.54 10.46
N HIS A 958 -6.47 -10.15 9.79
CA HIS A 958 -6.60 -10.52 8.38
C HIS A 958 -6.63 -12.05 8.24
N PHE A 959 -7.66 -12.54 7.54
CA PHE A 959 -7.93 -13.95 7.23
C PHE A 959 -8.23 -14.16 5.73
N THR A 960 -8.73 -13.12 5.06
CA THR A 960 -9.37 -13.19 3.74
C THR A 960 -8.44 -13.18 2.53
N SER A 961 -7.11 -13.13 2.69
CA SER A 961 -6.19 -13.12 1.55
C SER A 961 -4.87 -13.89 1.74
N PRO A 962 -4.90 -15.20 2.07
CA PRO A 962 -3.73 -16.01 2.37
C PRO A 962 -2.83 -16.34 1.17
N ILE A 963 -3.26 -16.16 -0.08
CA ILE A 963 -2.38 -16.31 -1.26
C ILE A 963 -1.35 -15.16 -1.30
N ARG A 964 -1.76 -13.95 -0.88
CA ARG A 964 -0.97 -12.71 -0.97
C ARG A 964 -0.54 -12.10 0.37
N ARG A 965 -0.97 -12.64 1.53
CA ARG A 965 -0.59 -12.17 2.88
C ARG A 965 -0.26 -13.34 3.83
N PHE A 966 0.94 -13.34 4.43
CA PHE A 966 1.36 -14.37 5.40
C PHE A 966 0.65 -14.31 6.76
N PRO A 967 0.27 -13.13 7.32
CA PRO A 967 -0.56 -13.05 8.52
C PRO A 967 -1.83 -13.90 8.43
N ASP A 968 -2.49 -13.87 7.28
CA ASP A 968 -3.68 -14.68 6.98
C ASP A 968 -3.37 -16.18 7.02
N VAL A 969 -2.21 -16.63 6.50
CA VAL A 969 -1.77 -18.04 6.62
C VAL A 969 -1.58 -18.46 8.10
N LEU A 970 -1.03 -17.58 8.94
CA LEU A 970 -0.94 -17.83 10.39
C LEU A 970 -2.33 -17.86 11.06
N VAL A 971 -3.24 -16.98 10.64
CA VAL A 971 -4.61 -16.93 11.15
C VAL A 971 -5.41 -18.18 10.71
N HIS A 972 -5.25 -18.68 9.49
CA HIS A 972 -5.82 -19.95 9.03
C HIS A 972 -5.33 -21.13 9.90
N ARG A 973 -4.03 -21.18 10.22
CA ARG A 973 -3.47 -22.20 11.13
C ARG A 973 -4.07 -22.11 12.54
N LEU A 974 -4.22 -20.89 13.08
CA LEU A 974 -4.87 -20.65 14.37
C LEU A 974 -6.36 -21.04 14.34
N LEU A 975 -7.10 -20.71 13.28
CA LEU A 975 -8.51 -21.05 13.14
C LEU A 975 -8.69 -22.57 13.01
N ALA A 976 -7.88 -23.26 12.20
CA ALA A 976 -7.88 -24.73 12.11
C ALA A 976 -7.59 -25.38 13.48
N ALA A 977 -6.62 -24.85 14.24
CA ALA A 977 -6.33 -25.32 15.59
C ALA A 977 -7.49 -25.06 16.58
N SER A 978 -8.23 -23.94 16.45
CA SER A 978 -9.38 -23.62 17.30
C SER A 978 -10.56 -24.58 17.09
N LEU A 979 -10.74 -25.08 15.86
CA LEU A 979 -11.79 -26.02 15.48
C LEU A 979 -11.36 -27.49 15.65
N GLY A 980 -10.15 -27.76 16.16
CA GLY A 980 -9.59 -29.10 16.27
C GLY A 980 -9.29 -29.79 14.93
N SER A 981 -9.36 -29.07 13.81
CA SER A 981 -9.15 -29.58 12.44
C SER A 981 -7.73 -29.36 11.91
N GLY A 982 -6.87 -28.74 12.72
CA GLY A 982 -5.44 -28.55 12.50
C GLY A 982 -4.59 -29.00 13.70
N PRO A 983 -3.26 -29.06 13.56
CA PRO A 983 -2.36 -29.40 14.67
C PRO A 983 -2.43 -28.33 15.78
N PRO A 984 -2.25 -28.70 17.07
CA PRO A 984 -2.23 -27.74 18.16
C PRO A 984 -1.10 -26.71 18.00
N THR A 985 -1.40 -25.42 18.16
CA THR A 985 -0.42 -24.33 17.99
C THR A 985 0.77 -24.48 18.95
N ARG A 986 1.93 -24.88 18.39
CA ARG A 986 3.20 -25.04 19.11
C ARG A 986 3.95 -23.70 19.27
N MET A 987 3.61 -22.71 18.46
CA MET A 987 4.25 -21.39 18.43
C MET A 987 4.22 -20.72 19.81
N ARG A 988 5.29 -20.03 20.16
CA ARG A 988 5.39 -19.20 21.39
C ARG A 988 5.07 -17.74 21.03
N LYS A 989 4.48 -16.99 21.96
CA LYS A 989 4.00 -15.62 21.70
C LYS A 989 5.10 -14.62 21.27
N ASP A 990 6.34 -14.84 21.69
CA ASP A 990 7.52 -14.09 21.24
C ASP A 990 7.99 -14.46 19.81
N VAL A 991 7.54 -15.58 19.25
CA VAL A 991 7.74 -15.93 17.83
C VAL A 991 6.65 -15.25 16.99
N ILE A 992 5.39 -15.37 17.42
CA ILE A 992 4.24 -14.74 16.73
C ILE A 992 4.41 -13.21 16.69
N GLN A 993 4.86 -12.57 17.78
CA GLN A 993 5.15 -11.13 17.75
C GLN A 993 6.26 -10.77 16.75
N LYS A 994 7.35 -11.54 16.68
CA LYS A 994 8.42 -11.28 15.69
C LYS A 994 7.94 -11.41 14.25
N GLN A 995 7.06 -12.37 13.98
CA GLN A 995 6.41 -12.49 12.67
C GLN A 995 5.49 -11.30 12.42
N ALA A 996 4.72 -10.85 13.42
CA ALA A 996 3.91 -9.63 13.31
C ALA A 996 4.77 -8.37 13.04
N ASP A 997 5.88 -8.21 13.75
CA ASP A 997 6.85 -7.12 13.54
C ASP A 997 7.40 -7.13 12.11
N HIS A 998 7.81 -8.31 11.60
CA HIS A 998 8.30 -8.49 10.23
C HIS A 998 7.21 -8.26 9.17
N CYS A 999 5.99 -8.76 9.38
CA CYS A 999 4.86 -8.50 8.50
C CYS A 999 4.44 -7.02 8.48
N ASN A 1000 4.64 -6.28 9.58
CA ASN A 1000 4.47 -4.83 9.61
C ASN A 1000 5.55 -4.14 8.77
N ASP A 1001 6.83 -4.47 8.97
CA ASP A 1001 7.94 -3.94 8.17
C ASP A 1001 7.73 -4.19 6.67
N GLN A 1002 7.35 -5.42 6.29
CA GLN A 1002 7.15 -5.80 4.88
C GLN A 1002 5.87 -5.19 4.27
N LYS A 1003 4.76 -5.05 5.00
CA LYS A 1003 3.59 -4.32 4.48
C LYS A 1003 3.91 -2.83 4.27
N MET A 1004 4.72 -2.23 5.14
CA MET A 1004 5.20 -0.85 4.98
C MET A 1004 6.17 -0.70 3.79
N ALA A 1005 7.09 -1.64 3.59
CA ALA A 1005 7.99 -1.67 2.45
C ALA A 1005 7.22 -1.86 1.14
N SER A 1006 6.34 -2.86 1.07
CA SER A 1006 5.43 -3.10 -0.05
C SER A 1006 4.64 -1.85 -0.41
N LYS A 1007 3.94 -1.20 0.54
CA LYS A 1007 3.18 0.03 0.24
C LYS A 1007 4.04 1.13 -0.38
N ARG A 1008 5.27 1.37 0.12
CA ARG A 1008 6.17 2.37 -0.49
C ARG A 1008 6.66 1.99 -1.88
N VAL A 1009 6.88 0.70 -2.15
CA VAL A 1009 7.23 0.21 -3.48
C VAL A 1009 6.07 0.37 -4.47
N GLN A 1010 4.82 0.13 -4.04
CA GLN A 1010 3.63 0.35 -4.87
C GLN A 1010 3.43 1.84 -5.19
N GLU A 1011 3.56 2.73 -4.18
CA GLU A 1011 3.50 4.19 -4.36
C GLU A 1011 4.59 4.70 -5.31
N LEU A 1012 5.83 4.24 -5.18
CA LEU A 1012 6.95 4.61 -6.06
C LEU A 1012 6.80 4.03 -7.47
N SER A 1013 6.18 2.87 -7.63
CA SER A 1013 5.83 2.32 -8.95
C SER A 1013 4.81 3.20 -9.66
N ALA A 1014 3.78 3.69 -8.96
CA ALA A 1014 2.83 4.64 -9.51
C ALA A 1014 3.48 6.00 -9.85
N GLU A 1015 4.39 6.52 -9.02
CA GLU A 1015 5.12 7.76 -9.31
C GLU A 1015 6.05 7.62 -10.52
N LEU A 1016 6.77 6.49 -10.66
CA LEU A 1016 7.60 6.16 -11.83
C LEU A 1016 6.79 6.17 -13.13
N PHE A 1017 5.68 5.43 -13.18
CA PHE A 1017 4.84 5.35 -14.37
C PHE A 1017 4.15 6.69 -14.68
N PHE A 1018 3.74 7.46 -13.66
CA PHE A 1018 3.16 8.78 -13.88
C PHE A 1018 4.19 9.81 -14.37
N ALA A 1019 5.42 9.78 -13.85
CA ALA A 1019 6.50 10.65 -14.34
C ALA A 1019 6.87 10.36 -15.79
N ILE A 1020 6.85 9.08 -16.21
CA ILE A 1020 7.04 8.68 -17.61
C ILE A 1020 5.84 9.12 -18.46
N PHE A 1021 4.61 8.93 -18.00
CA PHE A 1021 3.40 9.39 -18.70
C PHE A 1021 3.42 10.90 -18.98
N VAL A 1022 3.81 11.74 -18.00
CA VAL A 1022 3.98 13.20 -18.19
C VAL A 1022 5.12 13.53 -19.16
N ARG A 1023 6.14 12.67 -19.28
CA ARG A 1023 7.25 12.84 -20.25
C ARG A 1023 6.81 12.54 -21.68
N GLU A 1024 6.11 11.41 -21.91
CA GLU A 1024 5.74 10.98 -23.26
C GLU A 1024 4.53 11.75 -23.83
N CYS A 1025 3.50 12.01 -23.01
CA CYS A 1025 2.31 12.75 -23.44
C CYS A 1025 2.52 14.27 -23.47
N GLY A 1026 3.58 14.77 -22.83
CA GLY A 1026 3.88 16.20 -22.74
C GLY A 1026 2.99 16.93 -21.71
N PRO A 1027 2.75 18.24 -21.89
CA PRO A 1027 2.06 19.06 -20.90
C PRO A 1027 0.63 18.60 -20.61
N LEU A 1028 0.32 18.26 -19.35
CA LEU A 1028 -1.00 17.81 -18.92
C LEU A 1028 -1.72 18.88 -18.09
N GLU A 1029 -2.91 19.30 -18.53
CA GLU A 1029 -3.73 20.32 -17.86
C GLU A 1029 -4.71 19.70 -16.85
N SER A 1030 -4.91 20.35 -15.70
CA SER A 1030 -5.86 19.94 -14.67
C SER A 1030 -6.22 21.06 -13.70
N GLU A 1031 -7.50 21.11 -13.31
CA GLU A 1031 -7.94 21.76 -12.08
C GLU A 1031 -7.13 21.21 -10.88
N ALA A 1032 -6.73 22.09 -9.97
CA ALA A 1032 -6.00 21.78 -8.75
C ALA A 1032 -6.49 22.67 -7.61
N MET A 1033 -6.40 22.20 -6.37
CA MET A 1033 -6.78 23.00 -5.19
C MET A 1033 -5.59 23.24 -4.26
N VAL A 1034 -5.44 24.48 -3.79
CA VAL A 1034 -4.35 24.91 -2.90
C VAL A 1034 -4.52 24.29 -1.52
N MET A 1035 -3.52 23.51 -1.10
CA MET A 1035 -3.43 22.88 0.22
C MET A 1035 -2.70 23.76 1.25
N ARG A 1036 -1.68 24.52 0.81
CA ARG A 1036 -0.84 25.33 1.70
C ARG A 1036 -0.26 26.52 0.95
N VAL A 1037 -0.16 27.67 1.60
CA VAL A 1037 0.50 28.88 1.08
C VAL A 1037 1.73 29.20 1.94
N LEU A 1038 2.86 29.51 1.30
CA LEU A 1038 4.13 29.92 1.90
C LEU A 1038 4.53 31.32 1.39
N ASN A 1039 5.69 31.81 1.85
CA ASN A 1039 6.23 33.14 1.51
C ASN A 1039 6.61 33.31 0.03
N GLU A 1040 7.11 32.24 -0.61
CA GLU A 1040 7.70 32.26 -1.97
C GLU A 1040 7.18 31.10 -2.85
N ALA A 1041 6.17 30.36 -2.37
CA ALA A 1041 5.61 29.17 -3.02
C ALA A 1041 4.23 28.77 -2.43
N PHE A 1042 3.52 27.84 -3.08
CA PHE A 1042 2.32 27.19 -2.52
C PHE A 1042 2.24 25.72 -2.95
N ASP A 1043 1.60 24.88 -2.12
CA ASP A 1043 1.40 23.44 -2.39
C ASP A 1043 -0.04 23.20 -2.87
N VAL A 1044 -0.23 22.42 -3.94
CA VAL A 1044 -1.53 22.09 -4.57
C VAL A 1044 -1.75 20.57 -4.66
N LEU A 1045 -3.03 20.15 -4.61
CA LEU A 1045 -3.50 18.82 -5.00
C LEU A 1045 -4.07 18.89 -6.41
N VAL A 1046 -3.51 18.15 -7.36
CA VAL A 1046 -3.91 18.16 -8.78
C VAL A 1046 -5.02 17.13 -9.01
N LEU A 1047 -6.25 17.61 -9.22
CA LEU A 1047 -7.46 16.82 -8.99
C LEU A 1047 -7.63 15.65 -9.96
N ARG A 1048 -7.26 15.80 -11.24
CA ARG A 1048 -7.36 14.70 -12.23
C ARG A 1048 -6.44 13.51 -11.93
N PHE A 1049 -5.40 13.71 -11.12
CA PHE A 1049 -4.31 12.74 -10.95
C PHE A 1049 -4.01 12.39 -9.49
N GLY A 1050 -4.60 13.07 -8.51
CA GLY A 1050 -4.34 12.87 -7.07
C GLY A 1050 -2.95 13.30 -6.59
N VAL A 1051 -2.08 13.83 -7.47
CA VAL A 1051 -0.69 14.15 -7.12
C VAL A 1051 -0.58 15.49 -6.40
N GLN A 1052 0.28 15.56 -5.38
CA GLN A 1052 0.61 16.80 -4.66
C GLN A 1052 1.88 17.42 -5.26
N LYS A 1053 1.86 18.72 -5.58
CA LYS A 1053 3.02 19.46 -6.10
C LYS A 1053 3.17 20.85 -5.48
N ARG A 1054 4.40 21.34 -5.43
CA ARG A 1054 4.72 22.72 -5.06
C ARG A 1054 4.88 23.57 -6.31
N ILE A 1055 4.26 24.74 -6.32
CA ILE A 1055 4.44 25.78 -7.33
C ILE A 1055 5.24 26.90 -6.67
N TYR A 1056 6.39 27.25 -7.26
CA TYR A 1056 7.27 28.30 -6.75
C TYR A 1056 6.98 29.61 -7.50
N CYS A 1057 6.93 30.75 -6.80
CA CYS A 1057 6.68 32.04 -7.47
C CYS A 1057 7.78 32.38 -8.49
N ASN A 1058 9.02 32.01 -8.20
CA ASN A 1058 10.19 32.23 -9.06
C ASN A 1058 10.16 31.41 -10.37
N SER A 1059 9.24 30.45 -10.52
CA SER A 1059 9.03 29.69 -11.77
C SER A 1059 7.85 30.19 -12.61
N LEU A 1060 7.23 31.31 -12.23
CA LEU A 1060 6.10 31.92 -12.92
C LEU A 1060 6.48 33.29 -13.51
N PRO A 1061 5.95 33.70 -14.67
CA PRO A 1061 6.17 35.03 -15.26
C PRO A 1061 5.40 36.11 -14.48
N LEU A 1062 5.99 36.55 -13.37
CA LEU A 1062 5.42 37.50 -12.43
C LEU A 1062 6.27 38.77 -12.32
N ALA A 1063 5.64 39.92 -12.55
CA ALA A 1063 6.21 41.23 -12.26
C ALA A 1063 6.44 41.46 -10.75
N GLY A 1064 5.77 40.65 -9.91
CA GLY A 1064 6.05 40.55 -8.48
C GLY A 1064 5.08 39.63 -7.75
N PHE A 1065 5.34 39.37 -6.47
CA PHE A 1065 4.42 38.69 -5.57
C PHE A 1065 4.54 39.25 -4.15
N HIS A 1066 3.45 39.16 -3.38
CA HIS A 1066 3.39 39.62 -1.99
C HIS A 1066 2.67 38.59 -1.12
N PHE A 1067 3.38 38.05 -0.13
CA PHE A 1067 2.79 37.21 0.91
C PHE A 1067 2.31 38.06 2.09
N GLN A 1068 1.04 37.91 2.44
CA GLN A 1068 0.41 38.56 3.59
C GLN A 1068 -0.27 37.52 4.49
N LYS A 1069 -0.42 37.82 5.78
CA LYS A 1069 -1.38 37.13 6.64
C LYS A 1069 -2.57 38.05 6.91
N VAL A 1070 -3.72 37.72 6.35
CA VAL A 1070 -4.97 38.47 6.53
C VAL A 1070 -5.75 37.80 7.66
N GLY A 1071 -5.73 38.44 8.84
CA GLY A 1071 -6.19 37.80 10.07
C GLY A 1071 -5.30 36.60 10.42
N LYS A 1072 -5.88 35.39 10.42
CA LYS A 1072 -5.11 34.14 10.58
C LYS A 1072 -4.64 33.54 9.24
N ASN A 1073 -5.24 33.94 8.12
CA ASN A 1073 -5.13 33.21 6.85
C ASN A 1073 -3.89 33.65 6.05
N PRO A 1074 -3.10 32.70 5.51
CA PRO A 1074 -2.00 33.02 4.61
C PRO A 1074 -2.54 33.27 3.20
N GLU A 1075 -2.22 34.44 2.64
CA GLU A 1075 -2.60 34.86 1.30
C GLU A 1075 -1.36 35.25 0.51
N LEU A 1076 -1.33 34.89 -0.77
CA LEU A 1076 -0.21 35.15 -1.67
C LEU A 1076 -0.76 35.84 -2.91
N THR A 1077 -0.52 37.15 -3.00
CA THR A 1077 -0.87 37.95 -4.18
C THR A 1077 0.21 37.79 -5.22
N LEU A 1078 -0.17 37.35 -6.42
CA LEU A 1078 0.68 37.26 -7.60
C LEU A 1078 0.31 38.41 -8.55
N LEU A 1079 1.31 39.04 -9.16
CA LEU A 1079 1.14 40.06 -10.19
C LEU A 1079 1.78 39.57 -11.49
N TRP A 1080 0.95 39.17 -12.44
CA TRP A 1080 1.40 38.62 -13.73
C TRP A 1080 2.00 39.68 -14.64
N GLU A 1081 3.05 39.31 -15.37
CA GLU A 1081 3.64 40.17 -16.41
C GLU A 1081 2.64 40.46 -17.53
N ALA A 1082 2.77 41.61 -18.20
CA ALA A 1082 1.94 41.96 -19.34
C ALA A 1082 2.44 41.25 -20.61
N GLU A 1083 1.59 40.47 -21.29
CA GLU A 1083 1.93 39.81 -22.56
C GLU A 1083 2.07 40.79 -23.73
N SER A 1084 1.49 41.99 -23.59
CA SER A 1084 1.62 43.08 -24.56
C SER A 1084 1.65 44.43 -23.83
N PRO A 1085 2.28 45.48 -24.38
CA PRO A 1085 2.37 46.81 -23.74
C PRO A 1085 1.02 47.55 -23.66
N GLU A 1086 -0.06 46.98 -24.22
CA GLU A 1086 -1.43 47.50 -24.16
C GLU A 1086 -2.29 46.82 -23.07
N GLN A 1087 -1.74 45.81 -22.39
CA GLN A 1087 -2.45 45.00 -21.40
C GLN A 1087 -1.97 45.31 -19.98
N GLU A 1088 -2.91 45.59 -19.07
CA GLU A 1088 -2.58 45.85 -17.66
C GLU A 1088 -2.09 44.58 -16.95
N ALA A 1089 -1.22 44.74 -15.96
CA ALA A 1089 -0.69 43.64 -15.15
C ALA A 1089 -1.83 43.02 -14.31
N GLU A 1090 -2.02 41.70 -14.45
CA GLU A 1090 -3.16 41.00 -13.87
C GLU A 1090 -2.83 40.54 -12.44
N GLN A 1091 -3.67 40.91 -11.47
CA GLN A 1091 -3.50 40.52 -10.07
C GLN A 1091 -4.35 39.29 -9.73
N GLN A 1092 -3.70 38.24 -9.21
CA GLN A 1092 -4.36 37.02 -8.75
C GLN A 1092 -4.02 36.78 -7.27
N VAL A 1093 -5.04 36.59 -6.44
CA VAL A 1093 -4.83 36.23 -5.02
C VAL A 1093 -4.98 34.72 -4.85
N VAL A 1094 -3.98 34.09 -4.26
CA VAL A 1094 -3.94 32.65 -3.99
C VAL A 1094 -4.02 32.42 -2.49
N THR A 1095 -5.07 31.72 -2.03
CA THR A 1095 -5.31 31.36 -0.63
C THR A 1095 -5.55 29.86 -0.49
N ILE A 1096 -5.58 29.34 0.74
CA ILE A 1096 -5.89 27.92 0.98
C ILE A 1096 -7.33 27.61 0.54
N PHE A 1097 -7.51 26.44 -0.09
CA PHE A 1097 -8.73 26.05 -0.82
C PHE A 1097 -9.11 26.96 -2.00
N THR A 1098 -8.20 27.79 -2.54
CA THR A 1098 -8.40 28.36 -3.89
C THR A 1098 -8.33 27.25 -4.92
N LEU A 1099 -9.28 27.22 -5.87
CA LEU A 1099 -9.22 26.37 -7.06
C LEU A 1099 -8.43 27.12 -8.15
N VAL A 1100 -7.47 26.43 -8.76
CA VAL A 1100 -6.58 26.96 -9.79
C VAL A 1100 -6.43 25.95 -10.94
N GLU A 1101 -6.12 26.43 -12.15
CA GLU A 1101 -5.73 25.58 -13.27
C GLU A 1101 -4.20 25.44 -13.30
N VAL A 1102 -3.69 24.23 -13.51
CA VAL A 1102 -2.25 23.95 -13.55
C VAL A 1102 -1.87 23.04 -14.71
N VAL A 1103 -0.65 23.21 -15.20
CA VAL A 1103 -0.03 22.36 -16.21
C VAL A 1103 1.10 21.56 -15.57
N LEU A 1104 1.01 20.24 -15.61
CA LEU A 1104 2.13 19.34 -15.31
C LEU A 1104 3.05 19.28 -16.51
N ARG A 1105 4.36 19.47 -16.30
CA ARG A 1105 5.39 19.42 -17.35
C ARG A 1105 6.60 18.64 -16.86
N SER A 1106 7.22 17.86 -17.74
CA SER A 1106 8.51 17.21 -17.48
C SER A 1106 9.62 18.22 -17.21
N ASP A 1107 10.57 17.84 -16.36
CA ASP A 1107 11.78 18.60 -16.07
C ASP A 1107 12.93 18.14 -17.00
N SER A 1108 13.98 18.95 -17.06
CA SER A 1108 15.32 18.56 -17.54
C SER A 1108 15.92 17.36 -16.80
N ALA A 1109 15.55 17.19 -15.53
CA ALA A 1109 15.98 16.06 -14.70
C ALA A 1109 15.10 14.82 -14.93
N LEU A 1110 15.74 13.67 -15.18
CA LEU A 1110 15.07 12.39 -15.41
C LEU A 1110 14.07 12.05 -14.30
N LEU A 1111 12.88 11.58 -14.70
CA LEU A 1111 11.71 11.28 -13.86
C LEU A 1111 11.17 12.43 -13.01
N LYS A 1112 11.66 13.66 -13.15
CA LYS A 1112 11.07 14.83 -12.49
C LYS A 1112 10.06 15.50 -13.40
N TYR A 1113 9.01 16.01 -12.76
CA TYR A 1113 7.96 16.79 -13.40
C TYR A 1113 7.41 17.80 -12.38
N ASN A 1114 7.13 19.00 -12.85
CA ASN A 1114 6.74 20.16 -12.05
C ASN A 1114 5.32 20.61 -12.42
N ALA A 1115 4.65 21.30 -11.49
CA ALA A 1115 3.37 21.94 -11.74
C ALA A 1115 3.58 23.44 -11.96
N VAL A 1116 2.98 24.00 -13.01
CA VAL A 1116 3.02 25.42 -13.35
C VAL A 1116 1.60 25.96 -13.33
N LEU A 1117 1.37 27.06 -12.62
CA LEU A 1117 0.08 27.77 -12.58
C LEU A 1117 -0.21 28.38 -13.95
N THR A 1118 -1.44 28.25 -14.47
CA THR A 1118 -1.85 28.99 -15.68
C THR A 1118 -2.25 30.42 -15.35
N ARG A 1119 -2.09 31.32 -16.32
CA ARG A 1119 -2.55 32.71 -16.19
C ARG A 1119 -4.09 32.75 -16.25
N PRO A 1120 -4.79 33.53 -15.40
CA PRO A 1120 -6.24 33.61 -15.45
C PRO A 1120 -6.82 34.06 -16.80
N SER A 1121 -6.12 34.94 -17.54
CA SER A 1121 -6.61 35.46 -18.83
C SER A 1121 -6.53 34.49 -20.01
N THR A 1122 -5.88 33.32 -19.92
CA THR A 1122 -5.78 32.36 -21.05
C THR A 1122 -7.02 31.45 -21.20
N LEU A 1123 -8.12 31.78 -20.51
CA LEU A 1123 -9.36 30.99 -20.44
C LEU A 1123 -10.59 31.78 -20.98
N LYS A 1124 -10.43 32.44 -22.12
CA LYS A 1124 -11.50 33.21 -22.83
C LYS A 1124 -11.72 32.72 -24.25
#